data_AF-A0A8B6DAW4-F1
#
_entry.id   AF-A0A8B6DAW4-F1
#
_cell.length_a   1.000
_cell.length_b   1.000
_cell.length_c   1.000
_cell.angle_alpha   90.00
_cell.angle_beta   90.00
_cell.angle_gamma   90.00
#
_symmetry.space_group_name_H-M   'P 1'
#
loop_
_entity.id
_entity.type
_entity.pdbx_description
1 polymer ?
#
loop_
_entity_poly.entity_id
_entity_poly.type
_entity_poly.pdbx_seq_one_letter_code
_entity_poly.pdbx_strand_id
1 'polypeptide(L)'
;ERLMYFPTWIDLKGADAVPETVHHVIFTEKEIDIRNKTVLVRTKSFPACHCKLTFRCRWVVLLHHQLESHNDCIRKTVDILKSLGIGRLVDEMDAIDKQQFICDYLKDFVYMAHPVKSESEHQLIWQTVKAGYKCIGSDDNHEILTAICKCHILFKLNGARFKHLSLVVSVFPKCCDEITDMQQKKPDFELVTDSEMTIDVFALHILLRKLEPKGVLEEPTTRMQWLRNVCDYRLIVERIFSHLRQRIETIQHNYGERCAKGLVTIRHQWTKVMILKLFVEHVCNGSPREQTEIESCLPFWVMLGLKADMKSIKTFNTVEIFLKNRNKAVLKDYFGQMANCLVCEKPIESAPVTLPCSTRHVLCGACFNHTVGFNEFECPACGTEFPVDFNPEDCQNREQISKFNDFRIRINKFFMEVVSQMSFAEGSSPSTDVIEKIMSYVTGSGENKSAERVVTKELTVFHDTIDPTPVVRSFLLQHMMLMSGDHWKKHLSIYFQQTSELVEGHGPVEKLKLCLLVMFCMEDSMYQQFSKVEENMIDVASRLADEACSELGTEQPFLKQIKNICKTRITLSVAAKHLHRLFTSTFTTVSQGLQQLFYSASRLCDESGTNDWPRRFFVKHLCRTYGVDSYQRILRESDEGYLRWVRLPEMDAENVRILTCA
;
A
#
# COMPACT_ATOMS: atom_id res chain seq x y z
N GLU A 1 -36.57 -11.91 51.98
CA GLU A 1 -35.57 -11.30 51.07
C GLU A 1 -34.20 -11.43 51.71
N ARG A 2 -33.42 -12.45 51.30
CA ARG A 2 -32.12 -12.77 51.92
C ARG A 2 -31.01 -12.03 51.17
N LEU A 3 -30.53 -10.93 51.75
CA LEU A 3 -29.24 -10.33 51.41
C LEU A 3 -28.13 -11.32 51.79
N MET A 4 -27.45 -11.90 50.79
CA MET A 4 -26.22 -12.65 51.03
C MET A 4 -25.13 -11.68 51.49
N TYR A 5 -24.78 -11.79 52.77
CA TYR A 5 -23.66 -11.10 53.40
C TYR A 5 -22.35 -11.79 52.97
N PHE A 6 -21.54 -11.13 52.15
CA PHE A 6 -20.16 -11.58 51.87
C PHE A 6 -19.20 -10.95 52.89
N PRO A 7 -18.39 -11.74 53.64
CA PRO A 7 -17.46 -11.24 54.68
C PRO A 7 -16.32 -10.34 54.15
N THR A 8 -16.10 -10.31 52.84
CA THR A 8 -14.94 -9.69 52.20
C THR A 8 -14.86 -8.16 52.33
N TRP A 9 -15.87 -7.46 52.85
CA TRP A 9 -15.83 -5.99 53.04
C TRP A 9 -15.12 -5.52 54.32
N ILE A 10 -15.08 -6.34 55.36
CA ILE A 10 -14.69 -5.87 56.70
C ILE A 10 -13.19 -6.04 56.95
N ASP A 11 -12.52 -6.99 56.30
CA ASP A 11 -11.13 -7.36 56.65
C ASP A 11 -10.03 -6.66 55.82
N LEU A 12 -10.37 -6.02 54.69
CA LEU A 12 -9.38 -5.41 53.79
C LEU A 12 -8.81 -4.05 54.26
N LYS A 13 -9.32 -3.50 55.37
CA LYS A 13 -8.76 -2.32 56.04
C LYS A 13 -7.71 -2.68 57.11
N GLY A 14 -7.63 -3.95 57.54
CA GLY A 14 -6.87 -4.37 58.72
C GLY A 14 -5.52 -5.02 58.48
N ALA A 15 -5.25 -5.53 57.27
CA ALA A 15 -4.00 -6.25 56.99
C ALA A 15 -3.42 -5.90 55.62
N ASP A 16 -2.09 -5.79 55.59
CA ASP A 16 -1.16 -5.58 54.46
C ASP A 16 -0.71 -4.12 54.21
N ALA A 17 0.50 -3.83 54.70
CA ALA A 17 1.31 -2.67 54.34
C ALA A 17 1.66 -2.70 52.84
N VAL A 18 1.46 -1.57 52.18
CA VAL A 18 1.78 -1.34 50.76
C VAL A 18 3.31 -1.23 50.59
N PRO A 19 3.91 -1.77 49.51
CA PRO A 19 5.31 -1.46 49.15
C PRO A 19 5.47 0.05 48.94
N GLU A 20 6.50 0.66 49.52
CA GLU A 20 6.72 2.11 49.73
C GLU A 20 6.67 3.04 48.49
N THR A 21 6.34 2.56 47.29
CA THR A 21 6.35 3.36 46.05
C THR A 21 4.98 3.87 45.58
N VAL A 22 3.89 3.58 46.31
CA VAL A 22 2.59 4.21 46.05
C VAL A 22 1.98 4.67 47.39
N HIS A 23 2.11 5.97 47.71
CA HIS A 23 1.43 6.59 48.85
C HIS A 23 -0.08 6.59 48.64
N HIS A 24 -0.72 5.45 48.93
CA HIS A 24 -2.09 5.44 49.43
C HIS A 24 -2.00 5.58 50.94
N VAL A 25 -2.47 6.71 51.45
CA VAL A 25 -2.49 7.07 52.88
C VAL A 25 -3.11 5.92 53.69
N ILE A 26 -2.27 5.18 54.41
CA ILE A 26 -2.67 4.32 55.53
C ILE A 26 -2.35 5.15 56.78
N PHE A 27 -3.38 5.65 57.47
CA PHE A 27 -3.20 6.22 58.80
C PHE A 27 -3.08 5.06 59.80
N THR A 28 -1.88 4.87 60.34
CA THR A 28 -1.66 4.10 61.57
C THR A 28 -1.69 5.06 62.77
N GLU A 29 -2.60 4.77 63.70
CA GLU A 29 -2.86 5.33 65.04
C GLU A 29 -2.01 6.52 65.56
N LYS A 30 -2.68 7.66 65.76
CA LYS A 30 -2.92 8.36 67.05
C LYS A 30 -3.52 9.73 66.73
N GLU A 31 -4.51 10.15 67.53
CA GLU A 31 -5.27 11.41 67.43
C GLU A 31 -4.65 12.51 66.55
N ILE A 32 -5.20 12.72 65.36
CA ILE A 32 -4.97 13.94 64.56
C ILE A 32 -6.33 14.49 64.17
N ASP A 33 -6.58 15.74 64.55
CA ASP A 33 -7.77 16.52 64.22
C ASP A 33 -7.99 16.60 62.69
N ILE A 34 -9.08 16.02 62.20
CA ILE A 34 -9.39 15.82 60.77
C ILE A 34 -10.21 17.00 60.20
N ARG A 35 -10.26 18.16 60.88
CA ARG A 35 -11.18 19.23 60.48
C ARG A 35 -10.87 19.93 59.15
N ASN A 36 -9.66 19.81 58.59
CA ASN A 36 -9.26 20.56 57.37
C ASN A 36 -8.35 19.79 56.39
N LYS A 37 -8.75 18.60 55.91
CA LYS A 37 -8.06 17.94 54.78
C LYS A 37 -9.03 17.50 53.69
N THR A 38 -8.83 18.01 52.48
CA THR A 38 -9.52 17.54 51.28
C THR A 38 -8.81 16.30 50.73
N VAL A 39 -9.43 15.12 50.84
CA VAL A 39 -8.93 13.89 50.22
C VAL A 39 -9.39 13.86 48.77
N LEU A 40 -8.44 13.94 47.84
CA LEU A 40 -8.74 13.81 46.42
C LEU A 40 -8.93 12.32 46.07
N VAL A 41 -10.18 11.87 46.06
CA VAL A 41 -10.52 10.53 45.57
C VAL A 41 -10.47 10.55 44.06
N ARG A 42 -9.37 10.06 43.46
CA ARG A 42 -9.27 9.88 42.01
C ARG A 42 -10.07 8.65 41.60
N THR A 43 -11.32 8.87 41.21
CA THR A 43 -12.10 7.87 40.48
C THR A 43 -11.67 7.87 39.01
N LYS A 44 -11.22 6.73 38.50
CA LYS A 44 -11.17 6.52 37.04
C LYS A 44 -12.62 6.33 36.61
N SER A 45 -13.13 7.18 35.72
CA SER A 45 -14.54 7.30 35.35
C SER A 45 -15.09 6.04 34.67
N PHE A 46 -15.55 5.07 35.47
CA PHE A 46 -16.15 3.81 35.03
C PHE A 46 -17.31 3.41 35.96
N PRO A 47 -18.21 2.49 35.56
CA PRO A 47 -19.28 1.95 36.42
C PRO A 47 -18.73 1.38 37.74
N ALA A 48 -19.59 1.26 38.76
CA ALA A 48 -19.19 0.69 40.04
C ALA A 48 -18.55 -0.69 39.85
N CYS A 49 -17.37 -0.92 40.46
CA CYS A 49 -16.63 -2.17 40.34
C CYS A 49 -17.44 -3.35 40.91
N HIS A 50 -17.52 -4.44 40.15
CA HIS A 50 -18.16 -5.69 40.55
C HIS A 50 -17.26 -6.52 41.48
N CYS A 51 -15.94 -6.46 41.27
CA CYS A 51 -14.91 -7.10 42.06
C CYS A 51 -14.11 -6.07 42.89
N LYS A 52 -13.99 -6.37 44.18
CA LYS A 52 -13.38 -5.47 45.18
C LYS A 52 -11.85 -5.51 45.17
N LEU A 53 -11.27 -6.49 44.47
CA LEU A 53 -9.84 -6.75 44.42
C LEU A 53 -9.18 -6.30 43.11
N THR A 54 -9.95 -5.79 42.15
CA THR A 54 -9.50 -5.57 40.77
C THR A 54 -8.31 -4.60 40.69
N PHE A 55 -8.34 -3.51 41.45
CA PHE A 55 -7.23 -2.56 41.52
C PHE A 55 -5.96 -3.18 42.13
N ARG A 56 -6.06 -3.91 43.25
CA ARG A 56 -4.91 -4.51 43.95
C ARG A 56 -4.23 -5.59 43.11
N CYS A 57 -4.98 -6.52 42.52
CA CYS A 57 -4.41 -7.57 41.67
C CYS A 57 -3.70 -7.02 40.43
N ARG A 58 -4.24 -5.95 39.82
CA ARG A 58 -3.65 -5.37 38.61
C ARG A 58 -2.25 -4.79 38.85
N TRP A 59 -2.04 -4.11 39.98
CA TRP A 59 -0.73 -3.53 40.31
C TRP A 59 0.33 -4.60 40.54
N VAL A 60 0.00 -5.70 41.23
CA VAL A 60 0.93 -6.82 41.49
C VAL A 60 1.36 -7.51 40.19
N VAL A 61 0.44 -7.70 39.24
CA VAL A 61 0.74 -8.34 37.95
C VAL A 61 1.57 -7.43 37.03
N LEU A 62 1.34 -6.11 37.07
CA LEU A 62 2.11 -5.14 36.28
C LEU A 62 3.59 -5.03 36.72
N LEU A 63 3.88 -5.26 38.00
CA LEU A 63 5.22 -5.14 38.59
C LEU A 63 6.22 -6.20 38.10
N HIS A 64 5.76 -7.36 37.61
CA HIS A 64 6.62 -8.51 37.26
C HIS A 64 6.79 -8.73 35.75
N HIS A 65 6.52 -7.71 34.94
CA HIS A 65 6.55 -7.77 33.47
C HIS A 65 7.94 -7.88 32.81
N GLN A 66 9.03 -8.02 33.58
CA GLN A 66 10.42 -8.11 33.10
C GLN A 66 10.99 -9.55 33.10
N LEU A 67 10.14 -10.58 33.19
CA LEU A 67 10.57 -11.98 33.25
C LEU A 67 10.72 -12.61 31.85
N GLU A 68 11.70 -13.52 31.71
CA GLU A 68 12.14 -14.11 30.43
C GLU A 68 11.09 -15.00 29.72
N SER A 69 10.14 -15.60 30.44
CA SER A 69 9.06 -16.44 29.86
C SER A 69 7.67 -16.17 30.49
N HIS A 70 6.58 -16.42 29.73
CA HIS A 70 5.20 -16.26 30.23
C HIS A 70 4.88 -17.18 31.40
N ASN A 71 5.36 -18.43 31.38
CA ASN A 71 5.13 -19.40 32.45
C ASN A 71 5.86 -19.01 33.73
N ASP A 72 7.09 -18.47 33.62
CA ASP A 72 7.82 -17.94 34.78
C ASP A 72 7.15 -16.70 35.37
N CYS A 73 6.59 -15.84 34.51
CA CYS A 73 5.78 -14.71 34.93
C CYS A 73 4.55 -15.15 35.72
N ILE A 74 3.80 -16.14 35.22
CA ILE A 74 2.63 -16.69 35.90
C ILE A 74 3.03 -17.27 37.26
N ARG A 75 4.01 -18.18 37.30
CA ARG A 75 4.44 -18.85 38.54
C ARG A 75 4.86 -17.85 39.63
N LYS A 76 5.81 -16.96 39.31
CA LYS A 76 6.33 -15.98 40.28
C LYS A 76 5.23 -15.03 40.78
N THR A 77 4.33 -14.60 39.88
CA THR A 77 3.23 -13.71 40.26
C THR A 77 2.21 -14.43 41.14
N VAL A 78 1.92 -15.70 40.85
CA VAL A 78 1.03 -16.53 41.67
C VAL A 78 1.63 -16.75 43.06
N ASP A 79 2.92 -17.08 43.18
CA ASP A 79 3.59 -17.29 44.46
C ASP A 79 3.51 -16.05 45.36
N ILE A 80 3.67 -14.85 44.77
CA ILE A 80 3.53 -13.57 45.48
C ILE A 80 2.07 -13.34 45.89
N LEU A 81 1.11 -13.59 44.99
CA LEU A 81 -0.30 -13.42 45.32
C LEU A 81 -0.76 -14.40 46.42
N LYS A 82 -0.18 -15.60 46.47
CA LYS A 82 -0.39 -16.59 47.53
C LYS A 82 0.19 -16.16 48.88
N SER A 83 1.34 -15.47 48.88
CA SER A 83 1.96 -14.99 50.13
C SER A 83 1.26 -13.77 50.74
N LEU A 84 0.49 -13.03 49.93
CA LEU A 84 -0.35 -11.91 50.38
C LEU A 84 -1.68 -12.38 50.97
N GLY A 85 -2.35 -11.54 51.78
CA GLY A 85 -3.65 -11.88 52.38
C GLY A 85 -4.74 -12.23 51.36
N ILE A 86 -4.60 -11.75 50.12
CA ILE A 86 -5.50 -12.05 49.00
C ILE A 86 -5.50 -13.53 48.59
N GLY A 87 -4.36 -14.22 48.70
CA GLY A 87 -4.24 -15.63 48.36
C GLY A 87 -5.04 -16.53 49.29
N ARG A 88 -4.94 -16.27 50.61
CA ARG A 88 -5.71 -16.99 51.64
C ARG A 88 -7.23 -16.84 51.45
N LEU A 89 -7.68 -15.61 51.19
CA LEU A 89 -9.10 -15.33 50.93
C LEU A 89 -9.62 -16.08 49.69
N VAL A 90 -8.78 -16.24 48.66
CA VAL A 90 -9.12 -16.94 47.43
C VAL A 90 -9.18 -18.46 47.63
N ASP A 91 -8.31 -19.01 48.49
CA ASP A 91 -8.28 -20.46 48.77
C ASP A 91 -9.52 -20.93 49.53
N GLU A 92 -10.05 -20.10 50.45
CA GLU A 92 -11.22 -20.36 51.29
C GLU A 92 -12.58 -20.28 50.54
N MET A 93 -12.60 -19.79 49.30
CA MET A 93 -13.84 -19.67 48.51
C MET A 93 -14.38 -21.03 48.05
N ASP A 94 -15.70 -21.15 47.91
CA ASP A 94 -16.30 -22.32 47.25
C ASP A 94 -16.18 -22.27 45.72
N ALA A 95 -16.32 -23.40 45.03
CA ALA A 95 -16.09 -23.46 43.58
C ALA A 95 -17.03 -22.56 42.74
N ILE A 96 -18.23 -22.27 43.22
CA ILE A 96 -19.22 -21.43 42.53
C ILE A 96 -18.80 -19.96 42.62
N ASP A 97 -18.44 -19.53 43.84
CA ASP A 97 -17.89 -18.22 44.13
C ASP A 97 -16.59 -17.99 43.37
N LYS A 98 -15.77 -19.04 43.16
CA LYS A 98 -14.53 -18.92 42.38
C LYS A 98 -14.79 -18.55 40.91
N GLN A 99 -15.78 -19.16 40.25
CA GLN A 99 -16.10 -18.83 38.85
C GLN A 99 -16.75 -17.44 38.72
N GLN A 100 -17.62 -17.09 39.65
CA GLN A 100 -18.26 -15.78 39.67
C GLN A 100 -17.22 -14.67 39.89
N PHE A 101 -16.27 -14.88 40.81
CA PHE A 101 -15.19 -13.96 41.08
C PHE A 101 -14.33 -13.65 39.84
N ILE A 102 -13.94 -14.67 39.07
CA ILE A 102 -13.17 -14.48 37.82
C ILE A 102 -13.98 -13.64 36.82
N CYS A 103 -15.29 -13.89 36.70
CA CYS A 103 -16.14 -13.12 35.80
C CYS A 103 -16.22 -11.64 36.21
N ASP A 104 -16.43 -11.37 37.49
CA ASP A 104 -16.54 -10.00 38.00
C ASP A 104 -15.20 -9.27 37.94
N TYR A 105 -14.10 -9.98 38.22
CA TYR A 105 -12.74 -9.48 38.00
C TYR A 105 -12.51 -9.06 36.55
N LEU A 106 -12.88 -9.92 35.59
CA LEU A 106 -12.68 -9.66 34.16
C LEU A 106 -13.46 -8.44 33.67
N LYS A 107 -14.73 -8.31 34.08
CA LYS A 107 -15.55 -7.15 33.75
C LYS A 107 -14.88 -5.86 34.20
N ASP A 108 -14.44 -5.79 35.46
CA ASP A 108 -13.79 -4.59 35.97
C ASP A 108 -12.41 -4.36 35.35
N PHE A 109 -11.66 -5.44 35.11
CA PHE A 109 -10.34 -5.37 34.50
C PHE A 109 -10.39 -4.72 33.13
N VAL A 110 -11.35 -5.12 32.28
CA VAL A 110 -11.53 -4.54 30.94
C VAL A 110 -11.79 -3.04 31.01
N TYR A 111 -12.69 -2.58 31.90
CA TYR A 111 -12.93 -1.14 32.09
C TYR A 111 -11.66 -0.39 32.48
N MET A 112 -10.85 -0.96 33.37
CA MET A 112 -9.63 -0.28 33.77
C MET A 112 -8.57 -0.29 32.67
N ALA A 113 -8.48 -1.37 31.88
CA ALA A 113 -7.38 -1.67 30.96
C ALA A 113 -7.60 -1.13 29.55
N HIS A 114 -8.85 -0.98 29.13
CA HIS A 114 -9.26 -0.56 27.80
C HIS A 114 -10.22 0.63 27.84
N PRO A 115 -10.07 1.65 26.99
CA PRO A 115 -11.05 2.73 26.88
C PRO A 115 -12.30 2.25 26.13
N VAL A 116 -13.20 1.58 26.84
CA VAL A 116 -14.46 1.09 26.30
C VAL A 116 -15.46 2.23 26.09
N LYS A 117 -16.23 2.18 24.99
CA LYS A 117 -17.19 3.22 24.57
C LYS A 117 -18.65 2.82 24.74
N SER A 118 -18.96 1.52 24.79
CA SER A 118 -20.33 1.00 24.97
C SER A 118 -20.34 -0.26 25.84
N GLU A 119 -21.50 -0.56 26.45
CA GLU A 119 -21.69 -1.81 27.19
C GLU A 119 -21.55 -3.04 26.28
N SER A 120 -21.95 -2.94 25.01
CA SER A 120 -21.76 -4.03 24.04
C SER A 120 -20.30 -4.28 23.69
N GLU A 121 -19.48 -3.23 23.56
CA GLU A 121 -18.03 -3.36 23.39
C GLU A 121 -17.38 -3.95 24.65
N HIS A 122 -17.81 -3.51 25.84
CA HIS A 122 -17.36 -4.08 27.11
C HIS A 122 -17.64 -5.58 27.16
N GLN A 123 -18.89 -5.95 26.87
CA GLN A 123 -19.37 -7.32 26.94
C GLN A 123 -18.57 -8.24 26.03
N LEU A 124 -18.39 -7.83 24.78
CA LEU A 124 -17.65 -8.62 23.79
C LEU A 124 -16.19 -8.82 24.20
N ILE A 125 -15.52 -7.79 24.72
CA ILE A 125 -14.11 -7.86 25.12
C ILE A 125 -13.94 -8.80 26.32
N TRP A 126 -14.72 -8.64 27.41
CA TRP A 126 -14.51 -9.48 28.58
C TRP A 126 -14.88 -10.95 28.31
N GLN A 127 -15.88 -11.22 27.48
CA GLN A 127 -16.21 -12.58 27.03
C GLN A 127 -15.06 -13.19 26.22
N THR A 128 -14.44 -12.41 25.33
CA THR A 128 -13.28 -12.86 24.56
C THR A 128 -12.09 -13.16 25.45
N VAL A 129 -11.81 -12.31 26.44
CA VAL A 129 -10.74 -12.56 27.42
C VAL A 129 -11.04 -13.81 28.24
N LYS A 130 -12.30 -14.02 28.65
CA LYS A 130 -12.77 -15.20 29.38
C LYS A 130 -12.57 -16.50 28.59
N ALA A 131 -12.82 -16.50 27.29
CA ALA A 131 -12.57 -17.64 26.43
C ALA A 131 -11.05 -17.90 26.28
N GLY A 132 -10.29 -16.84 25.98
CA GLY A 132 -8.88 -16.96 25.60
C GLY A 132 -7.90 -17.28 26.74
N TYR A 133 -8.17 -16.89 27.99
CA TYR A 133 -7.18 -17.13 29.07
C TYR A 133 -6.98 -18.63 29.35
N LYS A 134 -7.97 -19.47 29.02
CA LYS A 134 -7.89 -20.93 29.16
C LYS A 134 -6.85 -21.55 28.23
N CYS A 135 -6.54 -20.89 27.12
CA CYS A 135 -5.61 -21.39 26.11
C CYS A 135 -4.14 -21.05 26.40
N ILE A 136 -3.82 -20.36 27.51
CA ILE A 136 -2.46 -19.98 27.88
C ILE A 136 -1.89 -20.98 28.90
N GLY A 137 -0.87 -21.77 28.51
CA GLY A 137 -0.16 -22.72 29.38
C GLY A 137 -0.87 -24.08 29.58
N SER A 138 -0.11 -25.13 29.92
CA SER A 138 -0.54 -26.53 29.90
C SER A 138 -1.04 -27.13 31.22
N ASP A 139 -1.05 -26.37 32.33
CA ASP A 139 -1.51 -26.89 33.63
C ASP A 139 -3.01 -26.65 33.85
N ASP A 140 -3.73 -27.76 34.00
CA ASP A 140 -5.18 -27.89 34.21
C ASP A 140 -5.67 -27.50 35.62
N ASN A 141 -4.78 -27.07 36.52
CA ASN A 141 -5.19 -26.52 37.81
C ASN A 141 -5.58 -25.05 37.66
N HIS A 142 -6.85 -24.82 37.31
CA HIS A 142 -7.46 -23.48 37.23
C HIS A 142 -7.65 -22.81 38.60
N GLU A 143 -6.54 -22.54 39.31
CA GLU A 143 -6.56 -21.63 40.45
C GLU A 143 -6.92 -20.21 39.98
N ILE A 144 -7.73 -19.47 40.75
CA ILE A 144 -8.16 -18.09 40.44
C ILE A 144 -6.97 -17.18 40.12
N LEU A 145 -5.89 -17.27 40.90
CA LEU A 145 -4.71 -16.42 40.75
C LEU A 145 -4.03 -16.67 39.40
N THR A 146 -3.94 -17.94 38.99
CA THR A 146 -3.44 -18.33 37.68
C THR A 146 -4.32 -17.79 36.56
N ALA A 147 -5.65 -17.85 36.70
CA ALA A 147 -6.58 -17.27 35.74
C ALA A 147 -6.39 -15.75 35.60
N ILE A 148 -6.27 -15.03 36.73
CA ILE A 148 -5.98 -13.58 36.73
C ILE A 148 -4.70 -13.28 35.94
N CYS A 149 -3.58 -13.93 36.27
CA CYS A 149 -2.31 -13.72 35.60
C CYS A 149 -2.39 -13.97 34.08
N LYS A 150 -3.05 -15.07 33.67
CA LYS A 150 -3.28 -15.41 32.26
C LYS A 150 -4.10 -14.33 31.54
N CYS A 151 -5.11 -13.74 32.20
CA CYS A 151 -5.92 -12.66 31.63
C CYS A 151 -5.09 -11.39 31.34
N HIS A 152 -4.21 -10.98 32.25
CA HIS A 152 -3.31 -9.83 32.02
C HIS A 152 -2.34 -10.07 30.87
N ILE A 153 -1.76 -11.27 30.80
CA ILE A 153 -0.86 -11.66 29.72
C ILE A 153 -1.62 -11.65 28.38
N LEU A 154 -2.80 -12.27 28.32
CA LEU A 154 -3.63 -12.26 27.11
C LEU A 154 -3.93 -10.83 26.65
N PHE A 155 -4.32 -9.96 27.57
CA PHE A 155 -4.67 -8.58 27.26
C PHE A 155 -3.45 -7.77 26.77
N LYS A 156 -2.28 -8.00 27.36
CA LYS A 156 -1.02 -7.39 26.91
C LYS A 156 -0.65 -7.85 25.49
N LEU A 157 -0.68 -9.15 25.24
CA LEU A 157 -0.32 -9.74 23.93
C LEU A 157 -1.26 -9.25 22.83
N ASN A 158 -2.55 -9.09 23.14
CA ASN A 158 -3.58 -8.69 22.18
C ASN A 158 -3.96 -7.21 22.25
N GLY A 159 -3.21 -6.37 22.97
CA GLY A 159 -3.56 -4.97 23.17
C GLY A 159 -3.75 -4.17 21.88
N ALA A 160 -2.97 -4.46 20.84
CA ALA A 160 -3.14 -3.85 19.52
C ALA A 160 -4.46 -4.29 18.83
N ARG A 161 -4.84 -5.57 18.99
CA ARG A 161 -6.06 -6.14 18.41
C ARG A 161 -7.33 -5.57 19.04
N PHE A 162 -7.34 -5.38 20.36
CA PHE A 162 -8.44 -4.67 21.03
C PHE A 162 -8.56 -3.22 20.56
N LYS A 163 -7.44 -2.53 20.30
CA LYS A 163 -7.47 -1.19 19.68
C LYS A 163 -8.03 -1.23 18.26
N HIS A 164 -7.72 -2.25 17.46
CA HIS A 164 -8.32 -2.41 16.12
C HIS A 164 -9.84 -2.55 16.17
N LEU A 165 -10.37 -3.36 17.11
CA LEU A 165 -11.80 -3.43 17.36
C LEU A 165 -12.40 -2.04 17.66
N SER A 166 -11.81 -1.30 18.60
CA SER A 166 -12.31 0.04 18.95
C SER A 166 -12.21 1.07 17.82
N LEU A 167 -11.30 0.89 16.86
CA LEU A 167 -11.26 1.68 15.64
C LEU A 167 -12.48 1.37 14.76
N VAL A 168 -12.79 0.09 14.54
CA VAL A 168 -14.00 -0.31 13.79
C VAL A 168 -15.27 0.17 14.48
N VAL A 169 -15.39 0.00 15.80
CA VAL A 169 -16.55 0.46 16.59
C VAL A 169 -16.70 1.98 16.51
N SER A 170 -15.61 2.74 16.34
CA SER A 170 -15.70 4.20 16.24
C SER A 170 -16.41 4.70 14.98
N VAL A 171 -16.29 3.97 13.87
CA VAL A 171 -16.99 4.28 12.61
C VAL A 171 -18.30 3.51 12.47
N PHE A 172 -18.42 2.38 13.18
CA PHE A 172 -19.62 1.56 13.18
C PHE A 172 -20.01 1.12 14.61
N PRO A 173 -20.73 1.97 15.38
CA PRO A 173 -21.01 1.71 16.79
C PRO A 173 -21.82 0.44 17.08
N LYS A 174 -22.68 0.00 16.14
CA LYS A 174 -23.49 -1.22 16.26
C LYS A 174 -22.71 -2.51 15.96
N CYS A 175 -21.40 -2.41 15.67
CA CYS A 175 -20.58 -3.55 15.28
C CYS A 175 -20.59 -4.67 16.32
N CYS A 176 -20.45 -4.34 17.60
CA CYS A 176 -20.42 -5.35 18.67
C CYS A 176 -21.73 -6.13 18.77
N ASP A 177 -22.88 -5.44 18.64
CA ASP A 177 -24.20 -6.08 18.67
C ASP A 177 -24.37 -7.04 17.47
N GLU A 178 -23.92 -6.64 16.28
CA GLU A 178 -23.97 -7.50 15.09
C GLU A 178 -23.03 -8.71 15.19
N ILE A 179 -21.87 -8.58 15.84
CA ILE A 179 -20.98 -9.72 16.13
C ILE A 179 -21.72 -10.72 17.03
N THR A 180 -22.28 -10.25 18.14
CA THR A 180 -22.99 -11.12 19.09
C THR A 180 -24.20 -11.80 18.46
N ASP A 181 -24.99 -11.08 17.66
CA ASP A 181 -26.13 -11.65 16.93
C ASP A 181 -25.67 -12.71 15.92
N MET A 182 -24.59 -12.47 15.17
CA MET A 182 -24.05 -13.45 14.22
C MET A 182 -23.44 -14.67 14.91
N GLN A 183 -22.76 -14.51 16.04
CA GLN A 183 -22.25 -15.62 16.86
C GLN A 183 -23.38 -16.55 17.30
N GLN A 184 -24.54 -15.99 17.67
CA GLN A 184 -25.71 -16.77 18.08
C GLN A 184 -26.42 -17.44 16.89
N LYS A 185 -26.60 -16.71 15.77
CA LYS A 185 -27.32 -17.22 14.59
C LYS A 185 -26.52 -18.21 13.76
N LYS A 186 -25.19 -18.10 13.78
CA LYS A 186 -24.27 -18.90 12.95
C LYS A 186 -23.06 -19.38 13.76
N PRO A 187 -23.25 -20.33 14.70
CA PRO A 187 -22.17 -20.84 15.53
C PRO A 187 -21.06 -21.54 14.73
N ASP A 188 -21.41 -22.10 13.56
CA ASP A 188 -20.46 -22.79 12.68
C ASP A 188 -19.65 -21.85 11.77
N PHE A 189 -19.87 -20.52 11.85
CA PHE A 189 -19.11 -19.58 11.05
C PHE A 189 -17.63 -19.58 11.45
N GLU A 190 -16.74 -19.52 10.46
CA GLU A 190 -15.29 -19.76 10.65
C GLU A 190 -14.64 -18.88 11.75
N LEU A 191 -15.08 -17.63 11.89
CA LEU A 191 -14.56 -16.70 12.90
C LEU A 191 -15.22 -16.86 14.28
N VAL A 192 -16.26 -17.69 14.43
CA VAL A 192 -16.85 -18.03 15.73
C VAL A 192 -16.02 -19.16 16.34
N THR A 193 -15.23 -18.85 17.36
CA THR A 193 -14.36 -19.81 18.03
C THR A 193 -13.93 -19.29 19.41
N ASP A 194 -13.70 -20.23 20.33
CA ASP A 194 -13.10 -19.97 21.64
C ASP A 194 -11.58 -20.24 21.64
N SER A 195 -11.03 -20.84 20.59
CA SER A 195 -9.61 -21.25 20.52
C SER A 195 -8.68 -20.12 20.08
N GLU A 196 -9.23 -19.03 19.55
CA GLU A 196 -8.47 -17.91 19.04
C GLU A 196 -9.24 -16.60 19.25
N MET A 197 -8.54 -15.50 19.52
CA MET A 197 -9.16 -14.18 19.46
C MET A 197 -9.46 -13.85 18.00
N THR A 198 -10.72 -13.66 17.63
CA THR A 198 -11.16 -13.33 16.25
C THR A 198 -11.96 -12.05 16.12
N ILE A 199 -12.32 -11.40 17.24
CA ILE A 199 -13.31 -10.31 17.27
C ILE A 199 -12.96 -9.07 16.43
N ASP A 200 -11.68 -8.73 16.29
CA ASP A 200 -11.20 -7.62 15.45
C ASP A 200 -11.30 -7.95 13.96
N VAL A 201 -10.94 -9.18 13.57
CA VAL A 201 -11.11 -9.69 12.20
C VAL A 201 -12.59 -9.83 11.87
N PHE A 202 -13.41 -10.28 12.82
CA PHE A 202 -14.85 -10.39 12.67
C PHE A 202 -15.51 -9.01 12.53
N ALA A 203 -15.12 -8.04 13.35
CA ALA A 203 -15.57 -6.66 13.23
C ALA A 203 -15.28 -6.09 11.83
N LEU A 204 -14.07 -6.32 11.33
CA LEU A 204 -13.67 -5.90 9.99
C LEU A 204 -14.46 -6.62 8.89
N HIS A 205 -14.74 -7.91 9.04
CA HIS A 205 -15.59 -8.67 8.13
C HIS A 205 -17.00 -8.07 8.03
N ILE A 206 -17.63 -7.76 9.16
CA ILE A 206 -18.97 -7.15 9.20
C ILE A 206 -18.94 -5.76 8.58
N LEU A 207 -17.94 -4.95 8.92
CA LEU A 207 -17.78 -3.59 8.38
C LEU A 207 -17.74 -3.60 6.85
N LEU A 208 -16.93 -4.49 6.25
CA LEU A 208 -16.83 -4.58 4.79
C LEU A 208 -18.09 -5.14 4.12
N ARG A 209 -18.83 -6.01 4.81
CA ARG A 209 -20.10 -6.54 4.30
C ARG A 209 -21.17 -5.45 4.13
N LYS A 210 -21.12 -4.39 4.93
CA LYS A 210 -22.00 -3.21 4.78
C LYS A 210 -21.71 -2.39 3.51
N LEU A 211 -20.55 -2.60 2.89
CA LEU A 211 -20.15 -1.92 1.65
C LEU A 211 -20.54 -2.69 0.39
N GLU A 212 -21.31 -3.78 0.49
CA GLU A 212 -21.89 -4.43 -0.68
C GLU A 212 -22.80 -3.44 -1.45
N PRO A 213 -22.71 -3.38 -2.79
CA PRO A 213 -23.35 -2.32 -3.57
C PRO A 213 -24.87 -2.47 -3.75
N LYS A 214 -25.45 -3.58 -3.28
CA LYS A 214 -26.84 -3.95 -3.58
C LYS A 214 -27.83 -2.91 -3.04
N GLY A 215 -28.53 -2.22 -3.96
CA GLY A 215 -29.54 -1.20 -3.65
C GLY A 215 -29.00 0.13 -3.13
N VAL A 216 -27.68 0.26 -2.92
CA VAL A 216 -27.09 1.48 -2.33
C VAL A 216 -26.61 2.47 -3.39
N LEU A 217 -26.24 1.98 -4.59
CA LEU A 217 -25.66 2.82 -5.64
C LEU A 217 -26.70 3.50 -6.56
N GLU A 218 -27.98 3.08 -6.49
CA GLU A 218 -29.05 3.54 -7.38
C GLU A 218 -29.39 5.02 -7.14
N GLU A 219 -29.54 5.42 -5.88
CA GLU A 219 -29.86 6.81 -5.53
C GLU A 219 -28.58 7.67 -5.38
N PRO A 220 -28.52 8.88 -5.96
CA PRO A 220 -27.33 9.73 -5.88
C PRO A 220 -26.87 10.04 -4.45
N THR A 221 -27.81 10.22 -3.52
CA THR A 221 -27.54 10.53 -2.11
C THR A 221 -26.92 9.35 -1.36
N THR A 222 -27.50 8.15 -1.52
CA THR A 222 -26.98 6.92 -0.89
C THR A 222 -25.65 6.50 -1.51
N ARG A 223 -25.47 6.72 -2.82
CA ARG A 223 -24.20 6.49 -3.52
C ARG A 223 -23.08 7.39 -3.00
N MET A 224 -23.35 8.69 -2.82
CA MET A 224 -22.39 9.62 -2.21
C MET A 224 -22.05 9.22 -0.78
N GLN A 225 -23.04 8.78 0.00
CA GLN A 225 -22.80 8.27 1.35
C GLN A 225 -21.96 6.99 1.34
N TRP A 226 -22.19 6.09 0.39
CA TRP A 226 -21.38 4.89 0.22
C TRP A 226 -19.92 5.24 -0.11
N LEU A 227 -19.68 6.17 -1.04
CA LEU A 227 -18.32 6.63 -1.36
C LEU A 227 -17.60 7.23 -0.13
N ARG A 228 -18.32 8.05 0.67
CA ARG A 228 -17.79 8.59 1.93
C ARG A 228 -17.43 7.48 2.92
N ASN A 229 -18.33 6.52 3.12
CA ASN A 229 -18.07 5.38 4.01
C ASN A 229 -16.84 4.59 3.56
N VAL A 230 -16.67 4.33 2.26
CA VAL A 230 -15.48 3.64 1.74
C VAL A 230 -14.21 4.45 2.04
N CYS A 231 -14.23 5.76 1.85
CA CYS A 231 -13.10 6.64 2.17
C CYS A 231 -12.77 6.65 3.67
N ASP A 232 -13.78 6.74 4.54
CA ASP A 232 -13.61 6.75 5.99
C ASP A 232 -13.05 5.42 6.49
N TYR A 233 -13.54 4.30 5.95
CA TYR A 233 -13.12 2.97 6.37
C TYR A 233 -11.72 2.62 5.85
N ARG A 234 -11.28 3.20 4.73
CA ARG A 234 -9.97 2.95 4.11
C ARG A 234 -8.83 3.09 5.11
N LEU A 235 -8.82 4.17 5.89
CA LEU A 235 -7.75 4.44 6.88
C LEU A 235 -7.68 3.34 7.96
N ILE A 236 -8.82 2.81 8.38
CA ILE A 236 -8.89 1.75 9.39
C ILE A 236 -8.46 0.41 8.78
N VAL A 237 -8.98 0.08 7.61
CA VAL A 237 -8.68 -1.17 6.90
C VAL A 237 -7.18 -1.24 6.57
N GLU A 238 -6.62 -0.18 5.98
CA GLU A 238 -5.20 -0.12 5.62
C GLU A 238 -4.28 -0.14 6.84
N ARG A 239 -4.68 0.48 7.97
CA ARG A 239 -3.94 0.43 9.23
C ARG A 239 -3.92 -0.98 9.83
N ILE A 240 -5.04 -1.69 9.79
CA ILE A 240 -5.09 -3.08 10.25
C ILE A 240 -4.21 -3.95 9.35
N PHE A 241 -4.30 -3.80 8.03
CA PHE A 241 -3.44 -4.53 7.08
C PHE A 241 -1.96 -4.18 7.20
N SER A 242 -1.58 -2.93 7.50
CA SER A 242 -0.17 -2.54 7.66
C SER A 242 0.44 -3.13 8.94
N HIS A 243 -0.30 -3.11 10.04
CA HIS A 243 0.12 -3.75 11.29
C HIS A 243 0.28 -5.27 11.15
N LEU A 244 -0.50 -5.90 10.25
CA LEU A 244 -0.34 -7.32 9.89
C LEU A 244 0.95 -7.58 9.09
N ARG A 245 1.40 -6.63 8.26
CA ARG A 245 2.62 -6.76 7.43
C ARG A 245 3.92 -6.63 8.20
N GLN A 246 4.01 -5.69 9.15
CA GLN A 246 5.25 -5.40 9.88
C GLN A 246 5.74 -6.53 10.80
N ARG A 247 5.00 -7.65 10.91
CA ARG A 247 5.31 -8.76 11.81
C ARG A 247 5.51 -10.10 11.10
N ILE A 248 5.71 -10.13 9.77
CA ILE A 248 5.77 -11.39 8.99
C ILE A 248 6.87 -12.37 9.44
N GLU A 249 7.90 -11.94 10.17
CA GLU A 249 8.87 -12.85 10.81
C GLU A 249 8.44 -13.36 12.21
N THR A 250 7.37 -12.82 12.80
CA THR A 250 6.83 -13.18 14.13
C THR A 250 5.35 -13.60 14.11
N ILE A 251 4.72 -13.72 12.93
CA ILE A 251 3.27 -13.99 12.76
C ILE A 251 2.82 -15.29 13.41
N GLN A 252 3.71 -16.26 13.61
CA GLN A 252 3.33 -17.52 14.26
C GLN A 252 2.81 -17.38 15.71
N HIS A 253 2.87 -16.19 16.33
CA HIS A 253 2.47 -16.01 17.73
C HIS A 253 1.20 -15.18 18.04
N ASN A 254 0.61 -14.40 17.13
CA ASN A 254 -0.52 -13.49 17.49
C ASN A 254 -1.83 -13.64 16.68
N TYR A 255 -1.79 -14.21 15.48
CA TYR A 255 -2.97 -14.56 14.70
C TYR A 255 -2.90 -16.04 14.36
N GLY A 256 -3.92 -16.80 14.75
CA GLY A 256 -4.08 -18.19 14.40
C GLY A 256 -4.64 -18.37 12.99
N GLU A 257 -4.81 -19.64 12.62
CA GLU A 257 -5.18 -20.05 11.27
C GLU A 257 -6.53 -19.47 10.81
N ARG A 258 -7.51 -19.37 11.71
CA ARG A 258 -8.86 -18.87 11.39
C ARG A 258 -8.83 -17.38 11.08
N CYS A 259 -8.12 -16.59 11.88
CA CYS A 259 -7.93 -15.18 11.53
C CYS A 259 -7.16 -15.01 10.23
N ALA A 260 -6.13 -15.82 9.97
CA ALA A 260 -5.37 -15.75 8.73
C ALA A 260 -6.28 -15.96 7.49
N LYS A 261 -7.13 -16.99 7.52
CA LYS A 261 -8.13 -17.26 6.47
C LYS A 261 -9.18 -16.15 6.37
N GLY A 262 -9.68 -15.66 7.51
CA GLY A 262 -10.61 -14.54 7.56
C GLY A 262 -10.05 -13.26 6.94
N LEU A 263 -8.80 -12.93 7.26
CA LEU A 263 -8.11 -11.75 6.73
C LEU A 263 -7.88 -11.83 5.22
N VAL A 264 -7.57 -13.02 4.68
CA VAL A 264 -7.51 -13.24 3.23
C VAL A 264 -8.86 -12.95 2.57
N THR A 265 -9.95 -13.46 3.16
CA THR A 265 -11.32 -13.19 2.66
C THR A 265 -11.68 -11.71 2.72
N ILE A 266 -11.33 -11.02 3.81
CA ILE A 266 -11.53 -9.58 3.98
C ILE A 266 -10.73 -8.79 2.95
N ARG A 267 -9.47 -9.19 2.66
CA ARG A 267 -8.66 -8.56 1.61
C ARG A 267 -9.34 -8.66 0.26
N HIS A 268 -9.86 -9.84 -0.12
CA HIS A 268 -10.59 -9.99 -1.38
C HIS A 268 -11.83 -9.08 -1.44
N GLN A 269 -12.62 -9.00 -0.36
CA GLN A 269 -13.77 -8.11 -0.30
C GLN A 269 -13.37 -6.64 -0.43
N TRP A 270 -12.29 -6.24 0.25
CA TRP A 270 -11.75 -4.89 0.16
C TRP A 270 -11.30 -4.54 -1.27
N THR A 271 -10.62 -5.47 -1.95
CA THR A 271 -10.26 -5.31 -3.36
C THR A 271 -11.48 -5.03 -4.22
N LYS A 272 -12.58 -5.77 -4.05
CA LYS A 272 -13.81 -5.51 -4.81
C LYS A 272 -14.40 -4.13 -4.53
N VAL A 273 -14.48 -3.75 -3.26
CA VAL A 273 -14.99 -2.43 -2.85
C VAL A 273 -14.19 -1.33 -3.52
N MET A 274 -12.87 -1.43 -3.50
CA MET A 274 -11.99 -0.41 -4.07
C MET A 274 -12.07 -0.37 -5.59
N ILE A 275 -12.15 -1.51 -6.28
CA ILE A 275 -12.37 -1.55 -7.74
C ILE A 275 -13.68 -0.85 -8.07
N LEU A 276 -14.75 -1.16 -7.34
CA LEU A 276 -16.06 -0.57 -7.61
C LEU A 276 -16.10 0.93 -7.29
N LYS A 277 -15.43 1.36 -6.21
CA LYS A 277 -15.25 2.78 -5.86
C LYS A 277 -14.63 3.54 -7.02
N LEU A 278 -13.49 3.05 -7.54
CA LEU A 278 -12.79 3.69 -8.65
C LEU A 278 -13.65 3.69 -9.92
N PHE A 279 -14.43 2.64 -10.17
CA PHE A 279 -15.34 2.60 -11.32
C PHE A 279 -16.43 3.68 -11.21
N VAL A 280 -17.05 3.82 -10.04
CA VAL A 280 -18.06 4.85 -9.80
C VAL A 280 -17.46 6.25 -9.95
N GLU A 281 -16.27 6.49 -9.37
CA GLU A 281 -15.60 7.80 -9.42
C GLU A 281 -15.15 8.21 -10.82
N HIS A 282 -14.62 7.27 -11.61
CA HIS A 282 -14.03 7.59 -12.91
C HIS A 282 -15.01 7.42 -14.08
N VAL A 283 -15.90 6.44 -14.04
CA VAL A 283 -16.75 6.05 -15.19
C VAL A 283 -18.21 6.49 -15.01
N CYS A 284 -18.77 6.38 -13.81
CA CYS A 284 -20.17 6.71 -13.57
C CYS A 284 -20.39 8.21 -13.35
N ASN A 285 -19.69 8.80 -12.38
CA ASN A 285 -19.95 10.17 -11.93
C ASN A 285 -19.70 11.20 -13.05
N GLY A 286 -20.69 12.05 -13.33
CA GLY A 286 -20.57 13.11 -14.34
C GLY A 286 -20.50 12.58 -15.78
N SER A 287 -20.93 11.33 -15.99
CA SER A 287 -21.08 10.73 -17.30
C SER A 287 -22.46 11.09 -17.90
N PRO A 288 -22.57 11.36 -19.21
CA PRO A 288 -23.87 11.45 -19.88
C PRO A 288 -24.72 10.18 -19.76
N ARG A 289 -24.09 9.05 -19.39
CA ARG A 289 -24.71 7.72 -19.26
C ARG A 289 -24.71 7.21 -17.82
N GLU A 290 -24.65 8.11 -16.85
CA GLU A 290 -24.47 7.79 -15.43
C GLU A 290 -25.38 6.65 -14.94
N GLN A 291 -26.69 6.72 -15.23
CA GLN A 291 -27.66 5.69 -14.83
C GLN A 291 -27.29 4.29 -15.36
N THR A 292 -27.00 4.16 -16.65
CA THR A 292 -26.65 2.88 -17.27
C THR A 292 -25.31 2.35 -16.76
N GLU A 293 -24.35 3.22 -16.44
CA GLU A 293 -23.08 2.80 -15.86
C GLU A 293 -23.25 2.36 -14.39
N ILE A 294 -24.13 3.01 -13.62
CA ILE A 294 -24.49 2.58 -12.27
C ILE A 294 -25.19 1.22 -12.27
N GLU A 295 -26.12 0.98 -13.18
CA GLU A 295 -26.80 -0.32 -13.34
C GLU A 295 -25.81 -1.46 -13.64
N SER A 296 -24.66 -1.14 -14.26
CA SER A 296 -23.60 -2.11 -14.55
C SER A 296 -22.74 -2.49 -13.33
N CYS A 297 -22.82 -1.74 -12.22
CA CYS A 297 -22.00 -1.94 -11.03
C CYS A 297 -22.29 -3.27 -10.30
N LEU A 298 -23.56 -3.67 -10.19
CA LEU A 298 -23.92 -4.92 -9.51
C LEU A 298 -23.48 -6.16 -10.34
N PRO A 299 -23.74 -6.24 -11.66
CA PRO A 299 -23.14 -7.26 -12.51
C PRO A 299 -21.61 -7.31 -12.41
N PHE A 300 -20.95 -6.14 -12.38
CA PHE A 300 -19.50 -6.08 -12.24
C PHE A 300 -19.02 -6.66 -10.90
N TRP A 301 -19.68 -6.29 -9.79
CA TRP A 301 -19.42 -6.83 -8.46
C TRP A 301 -19.55 -8.35 -8.40
N VAL A 302 -20.56 -8.92 -9.07
CA VAL A 302 -20.75 -10.37 -9.15
C VAL A 302 -19.64 -11.01 -9.99
N MET A 303 -19.29 -10.40 -11.13
CA MET A 303 -18.26 -10.90 -12.04
C MET A 303 -16.89 -11.03 -11.36
N LEU A 304 -16.51 -10.07 -10.51
CA LEU A 304 -15.27 -10.10 -9.72
C LEU A 304 -15.16 -11.32 -8.79
N GLY A 305 -16.28 -11.96 -8.42
CA GLY A 305 -16.32 -13.17 -7.59
C GLY A 305 -15.99 -12.91 -6.11
N LEU A 306 -15.72 -13.98 -5.35
CA LEU A 306 -15.41 -13.91 -3.91
C LEU A 306 -13.90 -13.85 -3.59
N LYS A 307 -13.06 -14.24 -4.56
CA LYS A 307 -11.60 -14.28 -4.44
C LYS A 307 -10.95 -13.24 -5.36
N ALA A 308 -11.51 -12.04 -5.35
CA ALA A 308 -11.02 -10.95 -6.19
C ALA A 308 -9.65 -10.49 -5.69
N ASP A 309 -8.64 -10.60 -6.55
CA ASP A 309 -7.28 -10.19 -6.29
C ASP A 309 -6.64 -9.72 -7.61
N MET A 310 -6.34 -8.42 -7.71
CA MET A 310 -5.73 -7.81 -8.90
C MET A 310 -4.28 -8.26 -9.16
N LYS A 311 -3.70 -9.02 -8.24
CA LYS A 311 -2.41 -9.72 -8.43
C LYS A 311 -2.56 -11.08 -9.12
N SER A 312 -3.79 -11.59 -9.23
CA SER A 312 -4.13 -12.79 -9.97
C SER A 312 -4.61 -12.46 -11.39
N ILE A 313 -4.12 -13.21 -12.36
CA ILE A 313 -4.51 -13.09 -13.77
C ILE A 313 -6.02 -13.27 -13.97
N LYS A 314 -6.67 -14.08 -13.12
CA LYS A 314 -8.11 -14.32 -13.19
C LYS A 314 -8.91 -13.04 -12.97
N THR A 315 -8.63 -12.31 -11.90
CA THR A 315 -9.32 -11.05 -11.58
C THR A 315 -8.94 -9.98 -12.59
N PHE A 316 -7.67 -9.91 -12.97
CA PHE A 316 -7.18 -8.95 -13.96
C PHE A 316 -7.93 -9.07 -15.30
N ASN A 317 -8.00 -10.29 -15.85
CA ASN A 317 -8.76 -10.57 -17.07
C ASN A 317 -10.26 -10.34 -16.88
N THR A 318 -10.79 -10.58 -15.68
CA THR A 318 -12.20 -10.30 -15.39
C THR A 318 -12.52 -8.80 -15.54
N VAL A 319 -11.67 -7.92 -15.01
CA VAL A 319 -11.80 -6.46 -15.18
C VAL A 319 -11.66 -6.08 -16.65
N GLU A 320 -10.65 -6.63 -17.35
CA GLU A 320 -10.44 -6.38 -18.78
C GLU A 320 -11.67 -6.76 -19.62
N ILE A 321 -12.21 -7.97 -19.42
CA ILE A 321 -13.38 -8.47 -20.14
C ILE A 321 -14.60 -7.59 -19.88
N PHE A 322 -14.82 -7.19 -18.62
CA PHE A 322 -15.89 -6.26 -18.27
C PHE A 322 -15.76 -4.94 -19.04
N LEU A 323 -14.59 -4.33 -19.04
CA LEU A 323 -14.34 -3.07 -19.75
C LEU A 323 -14.50 -3.20 -21.27
N LYS A 324 -14.02 -4.29 -21.87
CA LYS A 324 -14.22 -4.58 -23.31
C LYS A 324 -15.70 -4.72 -23.65
N ASN A 325 -16.48 -5.41 -22.82
CA ASN A 325 -17.91 -5.56 -23.02
C ASN A 325 -18.66 -4.23 -22.87
N ARG A 326 -18.29 -3.40 -21.90
CA ARG A 326 -18.84 -2.05 -21.76
C ARG A 326 -18.51 -1.17 -22.97
N ASN A 327 -17.27 -1.16 -23.43
CA ASN A 327 -16.87 -0.42 -24.63
C ASN A 327 -17.71 -0.81 -25.86
N LYS A 328 -17.92 -2.12 -26.08
CA LYS A 328 -18.79 -2.63 -27.16
C LYS A 328 -20.24 -2.16 -27.02
N ALA A 329 -20.80 -2.20 -25.80
CA ALA A 329 -22.15 -1.73 -25.55
C ALA A 329 -22.30 -0.23 -25.82
N VAL A 330 -21.36 0.59 -25.32
CA VAL A 330 -21.39 2.05 -25.53
C VAL A 330 -21.18 2.42 -27.00
N LEU A 331 -20.28 1.72 -27.69
CA LEU A 331 -20.08 1.88 -29.13
C LEU A 331 -21.37 1.58 -29.90
N LYS A 332 -22.05 0.47 -29.57
CA LYS A 332 -23.31 0.08 -30.20
C LYS A 332 -24.42 1.12 -29.97
N ASP A 333 -24.49 1.70 -28.79
CA ASP A 333 -25.52 2.69 -28.47
C ASP A 333 -25.32 4.02 -29.21
N TYR A 334 -24.06 4.43 -29.46
CA TYR A 334 -23.77 5.66 -30.20
C TYR A 334 -23.80 5.46 -31.73
N PHE A 335 -23.28 4.34 -32.24
CA PHE A 335 -23.03 4.14 -33.68
C PHE A 335 -23.83 3.01 -34.31
N GLY A 336 -24.67 2.30 -33.55
CA GLY A 336 -25.51 1.22 -34.05
C GLY A 336 -24.79 -0.11 -34.22
N GLN A 337 -25.12 -0.86 -35.26
CA GLN A 337 -24.69 -2.25 -35.41
C GLN A 337 -23.17 -2.33 -35.69
N MET A 338 -22.48 -3.20 -34.94
CA MET A 338 -21.02 -3.33 -35.03
C MET A 338 -20.62 -3.93 -36.38
N ALA A 339 -19.97 -3.13 -37.22
CA ALA A 339 -19.35 -3.59 -38.45
C ALA A 339 -17.90 -4.00 -38.21
N ASN A 340 -17.42 -4.99 -38.95
CA ASN A 340 -15.99 -5.24 -39.07
C ASN A 340 -15.37 -4.17 -39.96
N CYS A 341 -14.12 -3.80 -39.68
CA CYS A 341 -13.34 -2.93 -40.55
C CYS A 341 -13.18 -3.60 -41.91
N LEU A 342 -13.42 -2.87 -43.00
CA LEU A 342 -13.32 -3.44 -44.35
C LEU A 342 -11.88 -3.76 -44.78
N VAL A 343 -10.88 -3.20 -44.11
CA VAL A 343 -9.46 -3.40 -44.45
C VAL A 343 -8.83 -4.50 -43.61
N CYS A 344 -8.95 -4.42 -42.28
CA CYS A 344 -8.34 -5.42 -41.40
C CYS A 344 -9.27 -6.56 -41.00
N GLU A 345 -10.55 -6.51 -41.42
CA GLU A 345 -11.61 -7.49 -41.14
C GLU A 345 -11.92 -7.70 -39.65
N LYS A 346 -11.30 -6.92 -38.76
CA LYS A 346 -11.49 -7.01 -37.31
C LYS A 346 -12.69 -6.19 -36.85
N PRO A 347 -13.35 -6.59 -35.75
CA PRO A 347 -14.36 -5.76 -35.10
C PRO A 347 -13.80 -4.37 -34.78
N ILE A 348 -14.53 -3.32 -35.14
CA ILE A 348 -14.13 -1.94 -34.82
C ILE A 348 -14.37 -1.71 -33.32
N GLU A 349 -13.31 -1.41 -32.56
CA GLU A 349 -13.40 -1.11 -31.12
C GLU A 349 -13.28 0.40 -30.81
N SER A 350 -12.98 1.20 -31.84
CA SER A 350 -12.86 2.67 -31.81
C SER A 350 -14.06 3.35 -32.48
N ALA A 351 -14.11 4.69 -32.48
CA ALA A 351 -15.09 5.39 -33.30
C ALA A 351 -14.89 4.94 -34.76
N PRO A 352 -15.92 4.36 -35.41
CA PRO A 352 -15.81 3.96 -36.81
C PRO A 352 -15.46 5.18 -37.66
N VAL A 353 -14.88 5.01 -38.85
CA VAL A 353 -14.71 6.08 -39.84
C VAL A 353 -15.59 5.75 -41.04
N THR A 354 -16.60 6.58 -41.31
CA THR A 354 -17.50 6.42 -42.44
C THR A 354 -16.96 7.20 -43.62
N LEU A 355 -16.58 6.50 -44.69
CA LEU A 355 -16.08 7.13 -45.91
C LEU A 355 -17.23 7.78 -46.69
N PRO A 356 -16.96 8.89 -47.42
CA PRO A 356 -17.96 9.62 -48.18
C PRO A 356 -18.29 8.94 -49.53
N CYS A 357 -18.38 7.61 -49.56
CA CYS A 357 -18.83 6.86 -50.72
C CYS A 357 -20.35 6.63 -50.66
N SER A 358 -20.97 6.34 -51.81
CA SER A 358 -22.43 6.13 -51.92
C SER A 358 -22.98 5.02 -51.02
N THR A 359 -22.15 4.02 -50.72
CA THR A 359 -22.47 2.88 -49.86
C THR A 359 -22.09 3.07 -48.38
N ARG A 360 -21.49 4.23 -48.02
CA ARG A 360 -21.06 4.59 -46.65
C ARG A 360 -20.22 3.51 -45.96
N HIS A 361 -19.21 3.01 -46.67
CA HIS A 361 -18.25 2.04 -46.16
C HIS A 361 -17.55 2.52 -44.89
N VAL A 362 -17.30 1.59 -43.95
CA VAL A 362 -16.78 1.90 -42.62
C VAL A 362 -15.39 1.25 -42.40
N LEU A 363 -14.45 2.05 -41.90
CA LEU A 363 -13.09 1.62 -41.52
C LEU A 363 -12.86 1.84 -40.01
N CYS A 364 -11.87 1.15 -39.43
CA CYS A 364 -11.33 1.58 -38.14
C CYS A 364 -10.38 2.78 -38.34
N GLY A 365 -10.22 3.62 -37.32
CA GLY A 365 -9.35 4.79 -37.41
C GLY A 365 -7.90 4.46 -37.77
N ALA A 366 -7.38 3.32 -37.32
CA ALA A 366 -6.03 2.87 -37.66
C ALA A 366 -5.86 2.58 -39.16
N CYS A 367 -6.81 1.87 -39.77
CA CYS A 367 -6.79 1.59 -41.21
C CYS A 367 -7.00 2.86 -42.04
N PHE A 368 -7.90 3.75 -41.61
CA PHE A 368 -8.08 5.05 -42.27
C PHE A 368 -6.78 5.88 -42.25
N ASN A 369 -6.16 6.05 -41.08
CA ASN A 369 -4.90 6.80 -40.94
C ASN A 369 -3.76 6.16 -41.72
N HIS A 370 -3.77 4.84 -41.87
CA HIS A 370 -2.81 4.13 -42.72
C HIS A 370 -3.00 4.52 -44.19
N THR A 371 -4.21 4.39 -44.73
CA THR A 371 -4.54 4.76 -46.11
C THR A 371 -4.16 6.22 -46.41
N VAL A 372 -4.58 7.16 -45.57
CA VAL A 372 -4.20 8.58 -45.71
C VAL A 372 -2.69 8.80 -45.57
N GLY A 373 -2.01 8.07 -44.68
CA GLY A 373 -0.57 8.15 -44.48
C GLY A 373 0.27 7.67 -45.67
N PHE A 374 -0.29 6.83 -46.55
CA PHE A 374 0.30 6.45 -47.84
C PHE A 374 -0.14 7.36 -48.99
N ASN A 375 -0.83 8.47 -48.69
CA ASN A 375 -1.33 9.42 -49.67
C ASN A 375 -2.37 8.80 -50.63
N GLU A 376 -3.08 7.76 -50.16
CA GLU A 376 -4.18 7.11 -50.88
C GLU A 376 -5.51 7.75 -50.41
N PHE A 377 -6.24 8.39 -51.32
CA PHE A 377 -7.49 9.09 -51.02
C PHE A 377 -8.69 8.44 -51.72
N GLU A 378 -8.69 7.11 -51.77
CA GLU A 378 -9.72 6.29 -52.40
C GLU A 378 -10.31 5.31 -51.39
N CYS A 379 -11.61 5.04 -51.50
CA CYS A 379 -12.26 4.03 -50.69
C CYS A 379 -11.72 2.63 -51.04
N PRO A 380 -11.11 1.88 -50.09
CA PRO A 380 -10.50 0.57 -50.38
C PRO A 380 -11.48 -0.48 -50.91
N ALA A 381 -12.78 -0.31 -50.66
CA ALA A 381 -13.82 -1.25 -51.05
C ALA A 381 -14.49 -0.94 -52.40
N CYS A 382 -14.53 0.33 -52.83
CA CYS A 382 -15.26 0.73 -54.05
C CYS A 382 -14.52 1.71 -54.96
N GLY A 383 -13.29 2.12 -54.61
CA GLY A 383 -12.46 3.01 -55.40
C GLY A 383 -12.99 4.45 -55.52
N THR A 384 -14.01 4.83 -54.73
CA THR A 384 -14.52 6.21 -54.74
C THR A 384 -13.48 7.14 -54.10
N GLU A 385 -13.01 8.12 -54.86
CA GLU A 385 -12.13 9.18 -54.37
C GLU A 385 -12.82 10.07 -53.32
N PHE A 386 -12.07 10.53 -52.33
CA PHE A 386 -12.51 11.49 -51.32
C PHE A 386 -11.49 12.63 -51.15
N PRO A 387 -11.90 13.80 -50.62
CA PRO A 387 -11.02 14.96 -50.52
C PRO A 387 -9.78 14.71 -49.66
N VAL A 388 -8.65 15.34 -50.02
CA VAL A 388 -7.37 15.24 -49.28
C VAL A 388 -7.48 15.80 -47.86
N ASP A 389 -8.34 16.81 -47.68
CA ASP A 389 -8.68 17.45 -46.41
C ASP A 389 -9.89 16.82 -45.72
N PHE A 390 -10.31 15.62 -46.13
CA PHE A 390 -11.40 14.90 -45.51
C PHE A 390 -11.14 14.65 -44.02
N ASN A 391 -11.99 15.25 -43.17
CA ASN A 391 -12.00 14.98 -41.75
C ASN A 391 -13.11 13.95 -41.42
N PRO A 392 -12.76 12.78 -40.86
CA PRO A 392 -13.74 11.78 -40.41
C PRO A 392 -14.81 12.34 -39.47
N GLU A 393 -14.48 13.35 -38.65
CA GLU A 393 -15.42 13.99 -37.73
C GLU A 393 -16.56 14.73 -38.43
N ASP A 394 -16.39 15.16 -39.69
CA ASP A 394 -17.40 15.94 -40.42
C ASP A 394 -18.50 15.06 -41.01
N CYS A 395 -18.20 13.79 -41.31
CA CYS A 395 -19.16 12.82 -41.83
C CYS A 395 -19.95 12.08 -40.74
N GLN A 396 -19.55 12.28 -39.49
CA GLN A 396 -20.10 11.59 -38.33
C GLN A 396 -20.63 12.60 -37.32
N ASN A 397 -21.48 12.16 -36.41
CA ASN A 397 -21.94 13.06 -35.36
C ASN A 397 -20.77 13.33 -34.40
N ARG A 398 -20.11 14.48 -34.59
CA ARG A 398 -19.00 14.96 -33.75
C ARG A 398 -19.29 14.89 -32.25
N GLU A 399 -20.54 15.13 -31.85
CA GLU A 399 -20.97 15.03 -30.46
C GLU A 399 -20.93 13.57 -29.95
N GLN A 400 -21.34 12.59 -30.77
CA GLN A 400 -21.29 11.18 -30.41
C GLN A 400 -19.84 10.66 -30.32
N ILE A 401 -18.98 11.07 -31.27
CA ILE A 401 -17.54 10.76 -31.23
C ILE A 401 -16.91 11.31 -29.96
N SER A 402 -17.16 12.59 -29.65
CA SER A 402 -16.65 13.22 -28.43
C SER A 402 -17.11 12.48 -27.18
N LYS A 403 -18.41 12.18 -27.05
CA LYS A 403 -18.95 11.44 -25.89
C LYS A 403 -18.37 10.03 -25.76
N PHE A 404 -18.13 9.34 -26.88
CA PHE A 404 -17.52 8.01 -26.89
C PHE A 404 -16.03 8.06 -26.50
N ASN A 405 -15.28 9.03 -27.02
CA ASN A 405 -13.87 9.22 -26.67
C ASN A 405 -13.73 9.61 -25.19
N ASP A 406 -14.59 10.50 -24.68
CA ASP A 406 -14.60 10.86 -23.25
C ASP A 406 -14.89 9.64 -22.36
N PHE A 407 -15.75 8.73 -22.80
CA PHE A 407 -16.01 7.48 -22.10
C PHE A 407 -14.76 6.57 -22.09
N ARG A 408 -14.05 6.45 -23.21
CA ARG A 408 -12.81 5.67 -23.29
C ARG A 408 -11.70 6.25 -22.41
N ILE A 409 -11.55 7.58 -22.38
CA ILE A 409 -10.60 8.26 -21.49
C ILE A 409 -10.92 7.93 -20.02
N ARG A 410 -12.20 7.97 -19.64
CA ARG A 410 -12.65 7.62 -18.29
C ARG A 410 -12.35 6.16 -17.92
N ILE A 411 -12.61 5.21 -18.83
CA ILE A 411 -12.25 3.79 -18.64
C ILE A 411 -10.74 3.62 -18.49
N ASN A 412 -9.93 4.27 -19.34
CA ASN A 412 -8.49 4.15 -19.28
C ASN A 412 -7.95 4.70 -17.96
N LYS A 413 -8.44 5.85 -17.50
CA LYS A 413 -8.10 6.40 -16.19
C LYS A 413 -8.46 5.45 -15.05
N PHE A 414 -9.67 4.87 -15.08
CA PHE A 414 -10.10 3.84 -14.14
C PHE A 414 -9.13 2.65 -14.11
N PHE A 415 -8.81 2.09 -15.27
CA PHE A 415 -7.97 0.91 -15.38
C PHE A 415 -6.55 1.18 -14.87
N MET A 416 -5.97 2.32 -15.27
CA MET A 416 -4.65 2.76 -14.79
C MET A 416 -4.59 2.87 -13.27
N GLU A 417 -5.60 3.49 -12.67
CA GLU A 417 -5.65 3.68 -11.22
C GLU A 417 -5.82 2.35 -10.47
N VAL A 418 -6.65 1.43 -10.99
CA VAL A 418 -6.80 0.08 -10.42
C VAL A 418 -5.49 -0.70 -10.48
N VAL A 419 -4.80 -0.69 -11.62
CA VAL A 419 -3.52 -1.39 -11.79
C VAL A 419 -2.48 -0.81 -10.80
N SER A 420 -2.40 0.51 -10.68
CA SER A 420 -1.49 1.18 -9.75
C SER A 420 -1.78 0.85 -8.28
N GLN A 421 -3.03 1.04 -7.85
CA GLN A 421 -3.40 0.92 -6.44
C GLN A 421 -3.57 -0.52 -5.96
N MET A 422 -3.64 -1.52 -6.84
CA MET A 422 -4.01 -2.89 -6.43
C MET A 422 -3.14 -4.00 -6.99
N SER A 423 -2.66 -3.91 -8.24
CA SER A 423 -1.73 -4.91 -8.77
C SER A 423 -0.34 -4.74 -8.15
N PHE A 424 0.08 -3.51 -7.87
CA PHE A 424 1.40 -3.19 -7.31
C PHE A 424 1.37 -2.79 -5.81
N ALA A 425 0.22 -2.85 -5.16
CA ALA A 425 0.10 -2.52 -3.74
C ALA A 425 0.72 -3.57 -2.81
N GLU A 426 0.94 -3.22 -1.55
CA GLU A 426 1.23 -4.17 -0.45
C GLU A 426 2.58 -4.90 -0.47
N GLY A 427 3.57 -4.44 -1.25
CA GLY A 427 4.95 -4.95 -1.21
C GLY A 427 5.16 -6.31 -1.89
N SER A 428 4.15 -7.18 -1.94
CA SER A 428 4.22 -8.45 -2.68
C SER A 428 3.97 -8.27 -4.18
N SER A 429 4.71 -9.02 -4.99
CA SER A 429 4.63 -8.98 -6.45
C SER A 429 3.30 -9.52 -6.99
N PRO A 430 2.70 -8.91 -8.03
CA PRO A 430 1.68 -9.58 -8.85
C PRO A 430 2.23 -10.87 -9.48
N SER A 431 1.34 -11.76 -9.91
CA SER A 431 1.75 -13.00 -10.58
C SER A 431 2.51 -12.71 -11.87
N THR A 432 3.42 -13.62 -12.25
CA THR A 432 4.17 -13.58 -13.51
C THR A 432 3.26 -13.26 -14.71
N ASP A 433 2.13 -13.94 -14.80
CA ASP A 433 1.14 -13.77 -15.87
C ASP A 433 0.53 -12.36 -15.90
N VAL A 434 0.26 -11.74 -14.75
CA VAL A 434 -0.26 -10.37 -14.67
C VAL A 434 0.79 -9.38 -15.16
N ILE A 435 2.06 -9.58 -14.77
CA ILE A 435 3.17 -8.75 -15.24
C ILE A 435 3.28 -8.88 -16.76
N GLU A 436 3.33 -10.09 -17.31
CA GLU A 436 3.39 -10.32 -18.76
C GLU A 436 2.21 -9.68 -19.50
N LYS A 437 1.00 -9.77 -18.95
CA LYS A 437 -0.20 -9.13 -19.51
C LYS A 437 -0.09 -7.60 -19.51
N ILE A 438 0.36 -6.99 -18.41
CA ILE A 438 0.64 -5.55 -18.32
C ILE A 438 1.68 -5.14 -19.37
N MET A 439 2.77 -5.92 -19.50
CA MET A 439 3.82 -5.64 -20.49
C MET A 439 3.29 -5.71 -21.94
N SER A 440 2.35 -6.62 -22.24
CA SER A 440 1.78 -6.77 -23.58
C SER A 440 1.06 -5.51 -24.09
N TYR A 441 0.43 -4.75 -23.19
CA TYR A 441 -0.19 -3.47 -23.52
C TYR A 441 0.85 -2.38 -23.83
N VAL A 442 2.02 -2.46 -23.19
CA VAL A 442 3.11 -1.50 -23.35
C VAL A 442 3.91 -1.74 -24.63
N THR A 443 4.18 -3.00 -24.98
CA THR A 443 4.95 -3.37 -26.17
C THR A 443 4.09 -3.42 -27.44
N GLY A 444 2.76 -3.41 -27.31
CA GLY A 444 1.85 -3.62 -28.43
C GLY A 444 1.85 -5.05 -28.98
N SER A 445 2.50 -6.00 -28.30
CA SER A 445 2.70 -7.39 -28.76
C SER A 445 1.51 -8.33 -28.48
N GLY A 446 0.31 -7.80 -28.26
CA GLY A 446 -0.87 -8.62 -27.97
C GLY A 446 -1.28 -9.49 -29.16
N GLU A 447 -1.32 -10.82 -28.97
CA GLU A 447 -1.85 -11.94 -29.78
C GLU A 447 -1.70 -11.97 -31.31
N ASN A 448 -1.30 -10.89 -31.99
CA ASN A 448 -1.20 -10.79 -33.44
C ASN A 448 0.20 -10.38 -33.85
N LYS A 449 1.01 -11.38 -34.22
CA LYS A 449 2.34 -11.24 -34.83
C LYS A 449 2.24 -10.82 -36.30
N SER A 450 1.50 -9.75 -36.63
CA SER A 450 1.59 -9.13 -37.96
C SER A 450 2.61 -8.00 -37.88
N ALA A 451 3.66 -8.12 -38.69
CA ALA A 451 4.88 -7.31 -38.68
C ALA A 451 4.68 -5.87 -39.21
N GLU A 452 3.73 -5.12 -38.67
CA GLU A 452 3.50 -3.72 -39.04
C GLU A 452 3.66 -2.79 -37.84
N ARG A 453 4.76 -2.03 -37.89
CA ARG A 453 5.12 -0.82 -37.13
C ARG A 453 4.75 -0.82 -35.64
N VAL A 454 5.77 -0.95 -34.80
CA VAL A 454 5.71 -0.77 -33.35
C VAL A 454 5.51 0.71 -33.05
N VAL A 455 4.26 1.15 -33.03
CA VAL A 455 3.89 2.41 -32.39
C VAL A 455 3.69 2.12 -30.91
N THR A 456 4.47 2.80 -30.08
CA THR A 456 4.41 2.72 -28.63
C THR A 456 3.05 3.21 -28.12
N LYS A 457 2.14 2.29 -27.75
CA LYS A 457 0.79 2.62 -27.22
C LYS A 457 0.80 2.90 -25.71
N GLU A 458 -0.17 3.66 -25.20
CA GLU A 458 -0.46 3.76 -23.77
C GLU A 458 -0.91 2.40 -23.18
N LEU A 459 -0.88 2.23 -21.86
CA LEU A 459 -1.55 1.08 -21.20
C LEU A 459 -3.06 1.31 -21.28
N THR A 460 -3.61 0.94 -22.42
CA THR A 460 -5.03 0.98 -22.71
C THR A 460 -5.53 -0.45 -22.79
N VAL A 461 -6.75 -0.67 -22.29
CA VAL A 461 -7.45 -1.94 -22.50
C VAL A 461 -7.77 -2.17 -23.98
N PHE A 462 -7.74 -1.09 -24.78
CA PHE A 462 -8.16 -1.07 -26.18
C PHE A 462 -6.97 -0.92 -27.13
N HIS A 463 -6.82 -1.87 -28.05
CA HIS A 463 -5.64 -1.93 -28.93
C HIS A 463 -5.62 -0.85 -30.03
N ASP A 464 -6.72 -0.14 -30.28
CA ASP A 464 -6.86 0.80 -31.41
C ASP A 464 -6.54 2.27 -31.09
N THR A 465 -6.29 2.61 -29.83
CA THR A 465 -5.87 3.97 -29.45
C THR A 465 -4.38 4.14 -29.74
N ILE A 466 -4.08 4.90 -30.78
CA ILE A 466 -2.73 5.41 -31.06
C ILE A 466 -2.57 6.67 -30.22
N ASP A 467 -1.71 6.61 -29.19
CA ASP A 467 -1.11 7.81 -28.61
C ASP A 467 0.28 7.46 -28.07
N PRO A 468 1.33 8.25 -28.39
CA PRO A 468 2.69 7.97 -27.99
C PRO A 468 3.02 8.73 -26.70
N THR A 469 2.57 8.25 -25.54
CA THR A 469 3.00 8.85 -24.26
C THR A 469 4.02 7.95 -23.53
N PRO A 470 5.28 8.38 -23.34
CA PRO A 470 6.29 7.68 -22.54
C PRO A 470 5.92 7.50 -21.06
N VAL A 471 4.95 8.28 -20.56
CA VAL A 471 4.55 8.39 -19.15
C VAL A 471 4.05 7.07 -18.56
N VAL A 472 3.35 6.27 -19.36
CA VAL A 472 2.78 5.00 -18.87
C VAL A 472 3.84 3.92 -18.72
N ARG A 473 4.89 3.97 -19.56
CA ARG A 473 6.03 3.06 -19.48
C ARG A 473 6.88 3.36 -18.25
N SER A 474 7.20 4.63 -18.01
CA SER A 474 7.90 5.04 -16.80
C SER A 474 7.10 4.66 -15.55
N PHE A 475 5.79 4.87 -15.57
CA PHE A 475 4.92 4.54 -14.44
C PHE A 475 4.96 3.05 -14.07
N LEU A 476 4.79 2.15 -15.05
CA LEU A 476 4.83 0.72 -14.80
C LEU A 476 6.22 0.24 -14.39
N LEU A 477 7.27 0.77 -15.02
CA LEU A 477 8.65 0.47 -14.66
C LEU A 477 8.97 0.94 -13.23
N GLN A 478 8.56 2.15 -12.85
CA GLN A 478 8.71 2.68 -11.49
C GLN A 478 7.99 1.77 -10.48
N HIS A 479 6.72 1.41 -10.74
CA HIS A 479 5.98 0.51 -9.86
C HIS A 479 6.60 -0.89 -9.76
N MET A 480 7.10 -1.45 -10.87
CA MET A 480 7.81 -2.74 -10.87
C MET A 480 9.13 -2.69 -10.08
N MET A 481 9.88 -1.60 -10.19
CA MET A 481 11.15 -1.40 -9.48
C MET A 481 10.97 -1.11 -7.98
N LEU A 482 9.75 -0.81 -7.53
CA LEU A 482 9.38 -0.65 -6.13
C LEU A 482 8.92 -1.95 -5.47
N MET A 483 8.75 -3.03 -6.24
CA MET A 483 8.38 -4.35 -5.71
C MET A 483 9.53 -4.95 -4.88
N SER A 484 9.21 -5.59 -3.75
CA SER A 484 10.24 -6.25 -2.94
C SER A 484 10.78 -7.50 -3.64
N GLY A 485 12.11 -7.64 -3.67
CA GLY A 485 12.81 -8.80 -4.25
C GLY A 485 13.28 -8.59 -5.69
N ASP A 486 13.91 -9.61 -6.26
CA ASP A 486 14.60 -9.52 -7.57
C ASP A 486 13.76 -10.04 -8.75
N HIS A 487 12.52 -10.45 -8.52
CA HIS A 487 11.65 -11.04 -9.55
C HIS A 487 11.35 -10.08 -10.71
N TRP A 488 11.27 -8.77 -10.45
CA TRP A 488 11.09 -7.75 -11.50
C TRP A 488 12.26 -7.70 -12.48
N LYS A 489 13.48 -8.09 -12.07
CA LYS A 489 14.67 -8.09 -12.95
C LYS A 489 14.48 -9.04 -14.13
N LYS A 490 13.93 -10.24 -13.88
CA LYS A 490 13.64 -11.22 -14.95
C LYS A 490 12.64 -10.68 -15.95
N HIS A 491 11.55 -10.09 -15.47
CA HIS A 491 10.51 -9.51 -16.32
C HIS A 491 11.01 -8.31 -17.12
N LEU A 492 11.82 -7.45 -16.49
CA LEU A 492 12.42 -6.31 -17.15
C LEU A 492 13.44 -6.74 -18.22
N SER A 493 14.22 -7.79 -17.95
CA SER A 493 15.12 -8.39 -18.94
C SER A 493 14.36 -8.93 -20.15
N ILE A 494 13.25 -9.65 -19.93
CA ILE A 494 12.39 -10.17 -21.02
C ILE A 494 11.79 -9.00 -21.82
N TYR A 495 11.24 -8.00 -21.14
CA TYR A 495 10.70 -6.81 -21.81
C TYR A 495 11.76 -6.08 -22.63
N PHE A 496 12.97 -5.94 -22.09
CA PHE A 496 14.05 -5.29 -22.82
C PHE A 496 14.50 -6.11 -24.02
N GLN A 497 14.61 -7.44 -23.88
CA GLN A 497 14.93 -8.33 -25.00
C GLN A 497 13.89 -8.22 -26.10
N GLN A 498 12.60 -8.34 -25.76
CA GLN A 498 11.50 -8.20 -26.72
C GLN A 498 11.50 -6.82 -27.37
N THR A 499 11.68 -5.75 -26.59
CA THR A 499 11.70 -4.39 -27.14
C THR A 499 12.96 -4.15 -27.97
N SER A 500 14.11 -4.75 -27.62
CA SER A 500 15.34 -4.66 -28.41
C SER A 500 15.20 -5.39 -29.74
N GLU A 501 14.66 -6.62 -29.76
CA GLU A 501 14.35 -7.39 -30.96
C GLU A 501 13.35 -6.62 -31.87
N LEU A 502 12.38 -5.93 -31.27
CA LEU A 502 11.41 -5.07 -31.98
C LEU A 502 12.04 -3.77 -32.53
N VAL A 503 13.08 -3.25 -31.85
CA VAL A 503 13.77 -1.99 -32.20
C VAL A 503 14.96 -2.22 -33.14
N GLU A 504 15.44 -3.45 -33.32
CA GLU A 504 16.47 -3.78 -34.32
C GLU A 504 16.10 -3.35 -35.74
N GLY A 505 14.80 -3.22 -36.06
CA GLY A 505 14.31 -2.64 -37.32
C GLY A 505 14.18 -1.11 -37.37
N HIS A 506 14.37 -0.39 -36.25
CA HIS A 506 14.02 1.04 -36.09
C HIS A 506 15.22 1.95 -35.73
N GLY A 507 16.46 1.42 -35.78
CA GLY A 507 17.70 2.19 -35.63
C GLY A 507 18.14 2.48 -34.17
N PRO A 508 19.35 3.03 -33.97
CA PRO A 508 19.99 3.16 -32.65
C PRO A 508 19.30 4.15 -31.68
N VAL A 509 18.49 5.08 -32.18
CA VAL A 509 17.86 6.16 -31.40
C VAL A 509 16.75 5.65 -30.49
N GLU A 510 15.89 4.74 -30.97
CA GLU A 510 14.80 4.18 -30.17
C GLU A 510 15.33 3.29 -29.04
N LYS A 511 16.43 2.56 -29.29
CA LYS A 511 17.13 1.77 -28.27
C LYS A 511 17.66 2.66 -27.16
N LEU A 512 18.24 3.82 -27.52
CA LEU A 512 18.73 4.79 -26.56
C LEU A 512 17.60 5.39 -25.69
N LYS A 513 16.45 5.74 -26.29
CA LYS A 513 15.28 6.23 -25.55
C LYS A 513 14.80 5.23 -24.49
N LEU A 514 14.76 3.94 -24.85
CA LEU A 514 14.40 2.87 -23.90
C LEU A 514 15.43 2.75 -22.76
N CYS A 515 16.73 2.76 -23.09
CA CYS A 515 17.80 2.72 -22.08
C CYS A 515 17.68 3.89 -21.09
N LEU A 516 17.44 5.11 -21.60
CA LEU A 516 17.26 6.32 -20.79
C LEU A 516 16.05 6.20 -19.87
N LEU A 517 14.92 5.69 -20.38
CA LEU A 517 13.71 5.49 -19.58
C LEU A 517 13.95 4.53 -18.40
N VAL A 518 14.58 3.37 -18.66
CA VAL A 518 14.89 2.39 -17.60
C VAL A 518 15.87 2.98 -16.58
N MET A 519 16.88 3.70 -17.05
CA MET A 519 17.84 4.38 -16.17
C MET A 519 17.14 5.38 -15.24
N PHE A 520 16.31 6.28 -15.77
CA PHE A 520 15.60 7.26 -14.94
C PHE A 520 14.67 6.60 -13.91
N CYS A 521 13.91 5.57 -14.30
CA CYS A 521 13.05 4.84 -13.36
C CYS A 521 13.86 4.17 -12.25
N MET A 522 15.05 3.65 -12.57
CA MET A 522 15.93 2.99 -11.61
C MET A 522 16.56 4.00 -10.64
N GLU A 523 16.97 5.18 -11.12
CA GLU A 523 17.44 6.29 -10.29
C GLU A 523 16.35 6.74 -9.30
N ASP A 524 15.13 6.97 -9.78
CA ASP A 524 13.99 7.35 -8.94
C ASP A 524 13.72 6.32 -7.84
N SER A 525 13.71 5.02 -8.18
CA SER A 525 13.51 3.95 -7.21
C SER A 525 14.61 3.93 -6.14
N MET A 526 15.88 4.11 -6.54
CA MET A 526 17.00 4.19 -5.60
C MET A 526 16.84 5.38 -4.64
N TYR A 527 16.54 6.58 -5.14
CA TYR A 527 16.29 7.75 -4.28
C TYR A 527 15.14 7.53 -3.29
N GLN A 528 14.03 6.92 -3.74
CA GLN A 528 12.91 6.60 -2.85
C GLN A 528 13.29 5.60 -1.77
N GLN A 529 14.14 4.60 -2.07
CA GLN A 529 14.63 3.66 -1.07
C GLN A 529 15.47 4.36 0.00
N PHE A 530 16.39 5.24 -0.39
CA PHE A 530 17.23 5.99 0.56
C PHE A 530 16.42 6.95 1.44
N SER A 531 15.38 7.57 0.88
CA SER A 531 14.49 8.46 1.63
C SER A 531 13.66 7.74 2.69
N LYS A 532 13.33 6.45 2.51
CA LYS A 532 12.51 5.68 3.46
C LYS A 532 13.24 5.32 4.75
N VAL A 533 14.57 5.19 4.68
CA VAL A 533 15.42 4.78 5.81
C VAL A 533 16.07 6.00 6.49
N GLU A 534 15.72 7.23 6.04
CA GLU A 534 16.34 8.48 6.49
C GLU A 534 17.88 8.44 6.44
N GLU A 535 18.45 7.75 5.44
CA GLU A 535 19.89 7.57 5.34
C GLU A 535 20.61 8.87 4.95
N ASN A 536 21.81 9.07 5.51
CA ASN A 536 22.68 10.16 5.10
C ASN A 536 23.17 9.94 3.66
N MET A 537 22.74 10.82 2.75
CA MET A 537 23.05 10.72 1.32
C MET A 537 24.55 10.74 1.00
N ILE A 538 25.40 11.31 1.87
CA ILE A 538 26.87 11.30 1.69
C ILE A 538 27.41 9.88 1.83
N ASP A 539 26.97 9.16 2.86
CA ASP A 539 27.40 7.79 3.14
C ASP A 539 26.84 6.81 2.10
N VAL A 540 25.57 7.00 1.71
CA VAL A 540 24.92 6.26 0.63
C VAL A 540 25.69 6.42 -0.67
N ALA A 541 25.95 7.66 -1.10
CA ALA A 541 26.64 7.93 -2.36
C ALA A 541 28.06 7.35 -2.39
N SER A 542 28.77 7.35 -1.26
CA SER A 542 30.10 6.73 -1.14
C SER A 542 30.03 5.21 -1.30
N ARG A 543 29.07 4.55 -0.64
CA ARG A 543 28.82 3.10 -0.79
C ARG A 543 28.45 2.72 -2.22
N LEU A 544 27.56 3.48 -2.86
CA LEU A 544 27.17 3.25 -4.26
C LEU A 544 28.35 3.35 -5.22
N ALA A 545 29.27 4.28 -4.95
CA ALA A 545 30.48 4.46 -5.74
C ALA A 545 31.43 3.26 -5.61
N ASP A 546 31.65 2.78 -4.39
CA ASP A 546 32.49 1.60 -4.15
C ASP A 546 31.90 0.35 -4.83
N GLU A 547 30.58 0.18 -4.79
CA GLU A 547 29.89 -0.89 -5.51
C GLU A 547 29.96 -0.75 -7.04
N ALA A 548 29.99 0.47 -7.58
CA ALA A 548 30.11 0.69 -9.02
C ALA A 548 31.56 0.48 -9.49
N CYS A 549 32.54 0.94 -8.72
CA CYS A 549 33.97 0.75 -8.96
C CYS A 549 34.36 -0.74 -8.96
N SER A 550 33.86 -1.54 -8.01
CA SER A 550 34.17 -2.96 -7.93
C SER A 550 33.68 -3.79 -9.13
N GLU A 551 32.76 -3.22 -9.92
CA GLU A 551 32.16 -3.87 -11.09
C GLU A 551 32.70 -3.28 -12.41
N LEU A 552 33.62 -2.31 -12.38
CA LEU A 552 34.25 -1.75 -13.58
C LEU A 552 35.08 -2.81 -14.32
N GLY A 553 35.00 -2.80 -15.66
CA GLY A 553 35.77 -3.70 -16.52
C GLY A 553 35.29 -5.17 -16.55
N THR A 554 34.19 -5.49 -15.87
CA THR A 554 33.59 -6.83 -15.90
C THR A 554 32.45 -6.91 -16.90
N GLU A 555 32.34 -8.00 -17.66
CA GLU A 555 31.15 -8.25 -18.49
C GLU A 555 29.96 -8.52 -17.56
N GLN A 556 28.98 -7.62 -17.60
CA GLN A 556 27.78 -7.70 -16.77
C GLN A 556 26.52 -7.78 -17.65
N PRO A 557 25.44 -8.42 -17.16
CA PRO A 557 24.14 -8.34 -17.80
C PRO A 557 23.69 -6.88 -17.97
N PHE A 558 22.99 -6.57 -19.06
CA PHE A 558 22.58 -5.21 -19.43
C PHE A 558 21.92 -4.42 -18.28
N LEU A 559 20.98 -5.02 -17.54
CA LEU A 559 20.32 -4.32 -16.41
C LEU A 559 21.29 -3.94 -15.30
N LYS A 560 22.33 -4.75 -15.09
CA LYS A 560 23.37 -4.47 -14.12
C LYS A 560 24.31 -3.36 -14.61
N GLN A 561 24.57 -3.28 -15.91
CA GLN A 561 25.26 -2.14 -16.52
C GLN A 561 24.47 -0.84 -16.32
N ILE A 562 23.17 -0.82 -16.62
CA ILE A 562 22.30 0.34 -16.34
C ILE A 562 22.33 0.70 -14.86
N LYS A 563 22.23 -0.29 -13.96
CA LYS A 563 22.28 -0.05 -12.51
C LYS A 563 23.56 0.64 -12.10
N ASN A 564 24.71 0.23 -12.64
CA ASN A 564 26.00 0.86 -12.32
C ASN A 564 26.09 2.28 -12.87
N ILE A 565 25.53 2.54 -14.05
CA ILE A 565 25.40 3.91 -14.58
C ILE A 565 24.58 4.77 -13.61
N CYS A 566 23.45 4.26 -13.09
CA CYS A 566 22.62 4.97 -12.12
C CYS A 566 23.39 5.27 -10.82
N LYS A 567 24.11 4.28 -10.26
CA LYS A 567 24.96 4.46 -9.07
C LYS A 567 25.97 5.59 -9.28
N THR A 568 26.73 5.53 -10.39
CA THR A 568 27.72 6.54 -10.75
C THR A 568 27.09 7.93 -10.86
N ARG A 569 25.94 8.05 -11.54
CA ARG A 569 25.24 9.33 -11.71
C ARG A 569 24.75 9.89 -10.38
N ILE A 570 24.15 9.08 -9.51
CA ILE A 570 23.71 9.49 -8.18
C ILE A 570 24.91 9.99 -7.36
N THR A 571 26.00 9.23 -7.30
CA THR A 571 27.21 9.64 -6.57
C THR A 571 27.73 10.99 -7.07
N LEU A 572 27.87 11.15 -8.39
CA LEU A 572 28.38 12.37 -8.99
C LEU A 572 27.45 13.57 -8.78
N SER A 573 26.14 13.36 -8.80
CA SER A 573 25.14 14.40 -8.49
C SER A 573 25.21 14.85 -7.02
N VAL A 574 25.36 13.92 -6.07
CA VAL A 574 25.53 14.24 -4.65
C VAL A 574 26.87 14.95 -4.43
N ALA A 575 27.95 14.48 -5.05
CA ALA A 575 29.25 15.15 -5.01
C ALA A 575 29.17 16.58 -5.57
N ALA A 576 28.50 16.79 -6.70
CA ALA A 576 28.35 18.12 -7.31
C ALA A 576 27.63 19.11 -6.38
N LYS A 577 26.56 18.65 -5.70
CA LYS A 577 25.84 19.45 -4.70
C LYS A 577 26.73 19.92 -3.56
N HIS A 578 27.51 19.00 -2.99
CA HIS A 578 28.38 19.33 -1.85
C HIS A 578 29.61 20.13 -2.27
N LEU A 579 30.14 19.88 -3.47
CA LEU A 579 31.23 20.66 -4.02
C LEU A 579 30.78 22.11 -4.28
N HIS A 580 29.63 22.32 -4.91
CA HIS A 580 29.06 23.66 -5.07
C HIS A 580 28.93 24.40 -3.73
N ARG A 581 28.37 23.74 -2.70
CA ARG A 581 28.21 24.34 -1.36
C ARG A 581 29.53 24.75 -0.72
N LEU A 582 30.57 23.92 -0.84
CA LEU A 582 31.90 24.24 -0.29
C LEU A 582 32.48 25.53 -0.86
N PHE A 583 32.25 25.80 -2.14
CA PHE A 583 32.80 26.97 -2.83
C PHE A 583 31.84 28.16 -2.89
N THR A 584 30.58 28.02 -2.45
CA THR A 584 29.62 29.15 -2.41
C THR A 584 29.18 29.56 -1.01
N SER A 585 29.30 28.69 0.00
CA SER A 585 28.84 28.96 1.37
C SER A 585 30.00 29.32 2.30
N THR A 586 29.82 30.37 3.12
CA THR A 586 30.87 30.90 4.02
C THR A 586 31.19 30.02 5.23
N PHE A 587 30.41 28.96 5.50
CA PHE A 587 30.52 28.14 6.73
C PHE A 587 30.34 26.62 6.48
N THR A 588 31.04 26.03 5.51
CA THR A 588 31.02 24.56 5.34
C THR A 588 32.39 23.97 5.65
N THR A 589 32.51 23.31 6.81
CA THR A 589 33.70 22.50 7.13
C THR A 589 33.63 21.16 6.40
N VAL A 590 34.77 20.72 5.86
CA VAL A 590 34.87 19.42 5.19
C VAL A 590 34.89 18.32 6.26
N SER A 591 33.80 17.56 6.38
CA SER A 591 33.73 16.39 7.24
C SER A 591 34.45 15.19 6.64
N GLN A 592 34.79 14.19 7.46
CA GLN A 592 35.41 12.94 6.99
C GLN A 592 34.54 12.23 5.93
N GLY A 593 33.21 12.21 6.10
CA GLY A 593 32.30 11.63 5.12
C GLY A 593 32.32 12.38 3.77
N LEU A 594 32.47 13.70 3.77
CA LEU A 594 32.61 14.47 2.53
C LEU A 594 33.93 14.18 1.81
N GLN A 595 35.03 13.99 2.55
CA GLN A 595 36.31 13.60 1.94
C GLN A 595 36.19 12.21 1.29
N GLN A 596 35.55 11.27 1.96
CA GLN A 596 35.31 9.93 1.42
C GLN A 596 34.45 9.99 0.16
N LEU A 597 33.37 10.78 0.15
CA LEU A 597 32.53 10.96 -1.04
C LEU A 597 33.33 11.50 -2.23
N PHE A 598 34.14 12.54 -2.04
CA PHE A 598 34.94 13.09 -3.13
C PHE A 598 36.03 12.14 -3.61
N TYR A 599 36.65 11.39 -2.69
CA TYR A 599 37.59 10.34 -3.06
C TYR A 599 36.92 9.25 -3.91
N SER A 600 35.76 8.75 -3.49
CA SER A 600 34.99 7.76 -4.24
C SER A 600 34.50 8.30 -5.59
N ALA A 601 34.09 9.57 -5.68
CA ALA A 601 33.73 10.23 -6.94
C ALA A 601 34.93 10.40 -7.90
N SER A 602 36.12 10.72 -7.36
CA SER A 602 37.37 10.77 -8.14
C SER A 602 37.69 9.41 -8.72
N ARG A 603 37.62 8.34 -7.91
CA ARG A 603 37.86 6.97 -8.35
C ARG A 603 36.95 6.57 -9.51
N LEU A 604 35.66 6.88 -9.46
CA LEU A 604 34.75 6.61 -10.58
C LEU A 604 35.19 7.31 -11.88
N CYS A 605 35.71 8.52 -11.78
CA CYS A 605 36.18 9.28 -12.95
C CYS A 605 37.54 8.79 -13.46
N ASP A 606 38.44 8.37 -12.58
CA ASP A 606 39.82 8.01 -12.92
C ASP A 606 39.96 6.52 -13.29
N GLU A 607 39.24 5.63 -12.61
CA GLU A 607 39.25 4.18 -12.86
C GLU A 607 38.43 3.79 -14.11
N SER A 608 37.70 4.73 -14.71
CA SER A 608 36.94 4.51 -15.96
C SER A 608 37.83 4.45 -17.23
N GLY A 609 39.15 4.57 -17.11
CA GLY A 609 40.10 4.42 -18.21
C GLY A 609 39.94 5.52 -19.26
N THR A 610 39.75 5.15 -20.53
CA THR A 610 39.54 6.09 -21.64
C THR A 610 38.11 6.66 -21.70
N ASN A 611 37.21 6.18 -20.84
CA ASN A 611 35.83 6.63 -20.80
C ASN A 611 35.67 7.89 -19.95
N ASP A 612 35.71 9.06 -20.58
CA ASP A 612 35.49 10.36 -19.93
C ASP A 612 34.01 10.67 -19.63
N TRP A 613 33.05 9.80 -19.96
CA TRP A 613 31.62 10.09 -19.76
C TRP A 613 31.22 10.39 -18.30
N PRO A 614 31.74 9.72 -17.26
CA PRO A 614 31.45 10.09 -15.87
C PRO A 614 31.87 11.53 -15.56
N ARG A 615 33.08 11.92 -15.97
CA ARG A 615 33.61 13.28 -15.79
C ARG A 615 32.79 14.31 -16.58
N ARG A 616 32.44 14.01 -17.85
CA ARG A 616 31.55 14.84 -18.67
C ARG A 616 30.16 14.98 -18.07
N PHE A 617 29.59 13.90 -17.53
CA PHE A 617 28.31 13.93 -16.83
C PHE A 617 28.37 14.83 -15.59
N PHE A 618 29.40 14.69 -14.76
CA PHE A 618 29.59 15.52 -13.57
C PHE A 618 29.57 17.01 -13.91
N VAL A 619 30.41 17.43 -14.86
CA VAL A 619 30.50 18.84 -15.28
C VAL A 619 29.17 19.31 -15.86
N LYS A 620 28.53 18.52 -16.73
CA LYS A 620 27.23 18.85 -17.31
C LYS A 620 26.14 18.99 -16.24
N HIS A 621 26.11 18.10 -15.26
CA HIS A 621 25.14 18.14 -14.15
C HIS A 621 25.37 19.34 -13.24
N LEU A 622 26.63 19.62 -12.87
CA LEU A 622 27.03 20.78 -12.06
C LEU A 622 26.61 22.09 -12.74
N CYS A 623 26.94 22.26 -14.02
CA CYS A 623 26.60 23.46 -14.78
C CYS A 623 25.08 23.64 -14.97
N ARG A 624 24.35 22.56 -15.27
CA ARG A 624 22.88 22.64 -15.44
C ARG A 624 22.14 22.95 -14.13
N THR A 625 22.64 22.46 -13.00
CA THR A 625 21.97 22.59 -11.70
C THR A 625 22.36 23.88 -10.97
N TYR A 626 23.63 24.29 -11.06
CA TYR A 626 24.20 25.39 -10.27
C TYR A 626 24.83 26.50 -11.11
N GLY A 627 24.71 26.45 -12.44
CA GLY A 627 25.27 27.42 -13.37
C GLY A 627 26.75 27.19 -13.68
N VAL A 628 27.18 27.77 -14.82
CA VAL A 628 28.57 27.69 -15.30
C VAL A 628 29.55 28.39 -14.34
N ASP A 629 29.12 29.46 -13.68
CA ASP A 629 29.94 30.21 -12.72
C ASP A 629 30.41 29.34 -11.54
N SER A 630 29.57 28.40 -11.11
CA SER A 630 29.93 27.43 -10.06
C SER A 630 31.11 26.57 -10.48
N TYR A 631 31.11 26.07 -11.71
CA TYR A 631 32.22 25.28 -12.24
C TYR A 631 33.51 26.09 -12.35
N GLN A 632 33.41 27.32 -12.91
CA GLN A 632 34.57 28.20 -13.02
C GLN A 632 35.16 28.57 -11.66
N ARG A 633 34.31 28.82 -10.66
CA ARG A 633 34.74 29.12 -9.30
C ARG A 633 35.48 27.95 -8.66
N ILE A 634 34.93 26.73 -8.77
CA ILE A 634 35.58 25.51 -8.31
C ILE A 634 36.96 25.37 -8.94
N LEU A 635 37.10 25.56 -10.25
CA LEU A 635 38.38 25.45 -10.94
C LEU A 635 39.42 26.48 -10.50
N ARG A 636 38.99 27.70 -10.15
CA ARG A 636 39.87 28.79 -9.69
C ARG A 636 40.31 28.62 -8.24
N GLU A 637 39.40 28.18 -7.38
CA GLU A 637 39.60 28.11 -5.93
C GLU A 637 40.10 26.74 -5.46
N SER A 638 40.11 25.71 -6.32
CA SER A 638 40.62 24.38 -5.99
C SER A 638 42.13 24.25 -6.13
N ASP A 639 42.77 23.59 -5.17
CA ASP A 639 44.15 23.08 -5.31
C ASP A 639 44.24 22.07 -6.47
N GLU A 640 45.30 22.18 -7.29
CA GLU A 640 45.47 21.39 -8.52
C GLU A 640 45.48 19.87 -8.29
N GLY A 641 45.84 19.42 -7.08
CA GLY A 641 45.89 18.01 -6.71
C GLY A 641 44.56 17.43 -6.21
N TYR A 642 43.71 18.22 -5.55
CA TYR A 642 42.54 17.70 -4.82
C TYR A 642 41.31 17.46 -5.73
N LEU A 643 41.15 18.25 -6.80
CA LEU A 643 40.00 18.20 -7.70
C LEU A 643 40.41 17.99 -9.16
N ARG A 644 41.54 17.32 -9.40
CA ARG A 644 42.04 16.99 -10.75
C ARG A 644 40.98 16.26 -11.59
N TRP A 645 40.21 15.37 -10.97
CA TRP A 645 39.15 14.60 -11.62
C TRP A 645 37.99 15.44 -12.14
N VAL A 646 37.88 16.72 -11.75
CA VAL A 646 36.84 17.67 -12.18
C VAL A 646 37.24 18.45 -13.46
N ARG A 647 38.55 18.49 -13.78
CA ARG A 647 39.08 19.22 -14.95
C ARG A 647 38.88 18.42 -16.23
N LEU A 648 38.27 19.03 -17.24
CA LEU A 648 38.20 18.50 -18.61
C LEU A 648 39.19 19.29 -19.50
N PRO A 649 40.31 18.68 -19.94
CA PRO A 649 41.36 19.39 -20.68
C PRO A 649 40.91 20.01 -22.01
N GLU A 650 39.83 19.49 -22.61
CA GLU A 650 39.28 19.91 -23.91
C GLU A 650 38.24 21.04 -23.80
N MET A 651 37.95 21.54 -22.60
CA MET A 651 36.86 22.48 -22.35
C MET A 651 37.34 23.90 -22.00
N ASP A 652 37.55 24.71 -23.03
CA ASP A 652 37.75 26.16 -22.88
C ASP A 652 36.44 26.85 -22.42
N ALA A 653 36.54 28.03 -21.80
CA ALA A 653 35.40 28.76 -21.23
C ALA A 653 34.23 29.02 -22.23
N GLU A 654 34.52 29.08 -23.53
CA GLU A 654 33.57 29.23 -24.63
C GLU A 654 32.73 27.94 -24.85
N ASN A 655 33.35 26.76 -24.70
CA ASN A 655 32.73 25.45 -24.97
C ASN A 655 31.81 24.96 -23.84
N VAL A 656 31.96 25.51 -22.62
CA VAL A 656 31.10 25.18 -21.48
C VAL A 656 29.65 25.63 -21.70
N ARG A 657 29.44 26.74 -22.43
CA ARG A 657 28.10 27.25 -22.77
C ARG A 657 27.37 26.36 -23.78
N ILE A 658 28.09 25.75 -24.72
CA ILE A 658 27.53 24.85 -25.74
C ILE A 658 27.00 23.56 -25.08
N LEU A 659 27.66 23.06 -24.03
CA LEU A 659 27.25 21.88 -23.27
C LEU A 659 25.97 22.05 -22.42
N THR A 660 25.55 23.29 -22.15
CA THR A 660 24.31 23.58 -21.42
C THR A 660 23.07 23.65 -22.33
N CYS A 661 23.24 23.85 -23.64
CA CYS A 661 22.14 24.03 -24.61
C CYS A 661 21.66 22.75 -25.31
N ALA A 662 22.39 21.62 -25.19
CA ALA A 662 22.02 20.28 -25.65
C ALA A 662 22.03 19.31 -24.47
#